data_AF-A0A377TDP2-F1
#
_entry.id   AF-A0A377TDP2-F1
#
_cell.length_a   1.000
_cell.length_b   1.000
_cell.length_c   1.000
_cell.angle_alpha   90.00
_cell.angle_beta   90.00
_cell.angle_gamma   90.00
#
_symmetry.space_group_name_H-M   'P 1'
#
loop_
_entity.id
_entity.type
_entity.pdbx_description
1 polymer ?
#
loop_
_entity_poly.entity_id
_entity_poly.type
_entity_poly.pdbx_seq_one_letter_code
_entity_poly.pdbx_strand_id
1 'polypeptide(L)'
;MPRWGGDNSGFLGTYSVQGDSTLRVGSAGSLGANAGVLLNGAGNTLNLANYSGTFGNQVAGTGLLALTDSAAVTLNSAANLAAGIGVDIAGDSALTLAGLNGFGQALTGAGALNITDSNGFSFASSTGSAFTGQVNLAGSQFALAGNNTASLKSATLSVGGGSRLEVGTGVQAIGNLTLNGGTTQFIDGSSITSGTLAVAQNSTIQVTPGDVTTGNLLDQDEGTQRKLINSSNTLSAEDLAKLILQDTQGQSIASGVEVAINQGDGTVATGTYNYALSGLGGGLSVMSQLVKLALAAGKTLTIDTAGATSNSLSAAITGAGNLALNAGGGTLTLSNVANNYTGTTVINGGTVVAGSNNALGNSSLLTTLAGSAFSLNGKTQALGALTNAGTIDLSGGTLTLNNGGTSSTAGGLSGNGRLVVSGGELTLSKANAGLAGSTAIGAGGAITLTDTGTLGSAAVDIAGDGALNLNAAQTLANILSGGGDINTGASVTLSGSNTFSGAHNVGKGGALTISQANNLGGVAATVNLNDAEAQLVLNGLNGAVNNALSGVADSTVSVTGGSLAALGGDNSGFLGTYSVQGDSTLRVGSAGSLGANAGVLLNGAGNTLNLANYSGTFGNQVAGTGLLALTDSAAVTLNSAANLAAGIGVDIAGDSALTLAGLNGFGQALTGAGALNITDSNGFSFASSTGSAFTGQVNLAGSQFALAGNNTASLKSATLSVGGGSRLEVGTGPQTIGNLTLNGGTTQFTSTGSIESGSLKVADKSIIQVQNNLSLGDNLLEQSYGQSRVLVKSDALNAEDLGKLSLQDLDGKSLANDTKVDAVQNGITVAEGFYNFALSGDSGLSVMARLVKLALLADKTLTLSTANTSPAAKTFTAQLTGNGNLSLDGSAGSLTLSNEQNDYTGSTLINSGILIAGSNHALGNTSRLSVLSNAIFDLNGKGQALGALVNAGTIKVGTQGELIVNHDNVINNTGDFTNTGVIDISDGTLTLNNGGTSTAVGGLTGNGRLVVSGGELALSQTNVDLAGTTAIGDAGTITLSQAGTLGNADVIVDGTLNLNVNQTLANVLSGIGNINTNGNVTLSAESTFSGTHLINANGKLTVSRAASLGSNQANVALQDPTSTLVLNALQGEVGQSLSGGRVARLMSLMVPERC
;
A
#
# COMPACT_ATOMS: atom_id res chain seq x y z
N MET A 1 32.95 -131.59 -35.16
CA MET A 1 33.38 -130.40 -35.93
C MET A 1 34.62 -130.75 -36.74
N PRO A 2 34.57 -130.74 -38.08
CA PRO A 2 35.79 -130.69 -38.88
C PRO A 2 36.42 -129.29 -38.69
N ARG A 3 37.65 -129.23 -38.16
CA ARG A 3 38.48 -128.03 -38.25
C ARG A 3 39.34 -128.18 -39.51
N TRP A 4 39.14 -127.33 -40.51
CA TRP A 4 40.05 -127.24 -41.66
C TRP A 4 41.00 -126.06 -41.44
N GLY A 5 42.28 -126.38 -41.23
CA GLY A 5 43.37 -125.41 -41.08
C GLY A 5 44.37 -125.41 -42.24
N GLY A 6 44.09 -126.14 -43.32
CA GLY A 6 44.94 -126.16 -44.53
C GLY A 6 44.66 -124.97 -45.45
N ASP A 7 45.67 -124.55 -46.22
CA ASP A 7 45.51 -123.59 -47.31
C ASP A 7 44.86 -124.29 -48.51
N ASN A 8 43.62 -123.91 -48.81
CA ASN A 8 42.81 -124.37 -49.94
C ASN A 8 42.67 -123.27 -51.02
N SER A 9 43.61 -122.31 -51.09
CA SER A 9 43.57 -121.15 -52.00
C SER A 9 43.20 -121.46 -53.46
N GLY A 10 43.54 -122.66 -53.97
CA GLY A 10 43.21 -123.14 -55.32
C GLY A 10 41.81 -123.73 -55.53
N PHE A 11 40.98 -123.88 -54.50
CA PHE A 11 39.62 -124.43 -54.63
C PHE A 11 38.63 -123.38 -55.14
N LEU A 12 37.91 -123.72 -56.22
CA LEU A 12 36.93 -122.86 -56.91
C LEU A 12 35.49 -123.41 -56.85
N GLY A 13 35.26 -124.51 -56.11
CA GLY A 13 33.94 -125.16 -56.01
C GLY A 13 33.00 -124.52 -54.99
N THR A 14 31.87 -125.17 -54.73
CA THR A 14 30.90 -124.74 -53.70
C THR A 14 30.89 -125.70 -52.52
N TYR A 15 31.06 -125.20 -51.30
CA TYR A 15 30.83 -125.96 -50.07
C TYR A 15 29.35 -125.97 -49.74
N SER A 16 28.70 -127.14 -49.77
CA SER A 16 27.31 -127.28 -49.33
C SER A 16 27.28 -127.73 -47.85
N VAL A 17 26.72 -126.88 -46.98
CA VAL A 17 26.54 -127.15 -45.55
C VAL A 17 25.06 -127.50 -45.31
N GLN A 18 24.79 -128.63 -44.68
CA GLN A 18 23.45 -129.19 -44.49
C GLN A 18 23.28 -129.79 -43.08
N GLY A 19 22.03 -130.00 -42.64
CA GLY A 19 21.70 -130.70 -41.39
C GLY A 19 22.09 -129.93 -40.12
N ASP A 20 21.77 -128.65 -40.07
CA ASP A 20 22.04 -127.74 -38.94
C ASP A 20 23.52 -127.73 -38.48
N SER A 21 24.43 -127.81 -39.47
CA SER A 21 25.87 -127.94 -39.24
C SER A 21 26.61 -126.60 -39.29
N THR A 22 27.74 -126.51 -38.58
CA THR A 22 28.64 -125.35 -38.62
C THR A 22 29.93 -125.67 -39.38
N LEU A 23 30.22 -124.89 -40.44
CA LEU A 23 31.51 -124.85 -41.12
C LEU A 23 32.36 -123.73 -40.50
N ARG A 24 33.49 -124.08 -39.86
CA ARG A 24 34.37 -123.10 -39.19
C ARG A 24 35.62 -122.81 -40.03
N VAL A 25 35.90 -121.53 -40.25
CA VAL A 25 36.94 -121.02 -41.16
C VAL A 25 37.78 -119.98 -40.44
N GLY A 26 39.10 -120.15 -40.43
CA GLY A 26 40.03 -119.26 -39.71
C GLY A 26 40.84 -118.30 -40.59
N SER A 27 40.89 -118.50 -41.91
CA SER A 27 41.60 -117.60 -42.83
C SER A 27 41.00 -117.64 -44.24
N ALA A 28 41.31 -116.62 -45.06
CA ALA A 28 40.86 -116.53 -46.45
C ALA A 28 41.30 -117.75 -47.30
N GLY A 29 42.46 -118.32 -46.99
CA GLY A 29 42.98 -119.51 -47.67
C GLY A 29 42.18 -120.78 -47.38
N SER A 30 41.46 -120.88 -46.24
CA SER A 30 40.80 -122.13 -45.83
C SER A 30 39.59 -122.53 -46.68
N LEU A 31 38.97 -121.60 -47.41
CA LEU A 31 37.88 -121.89 -48.37
C LEU A 31 38.37 -121.95 -49.82
N GLY A 32 39.37 -121.14 -50.18
CA GLY A 32 39.74 -120.88 -51.58
C GLY A 32 39.26 -119.50 -52.03
N ALA A 33 40.04 -118.79 -52.85
CA ALA A 33 39.88 -117.35 -53.07
C ALA A 33 38.50 -116.92 -53.65
N ASN A 34 37.81 -117.82 -54.35
CA ASN A 34 36.51 -117.57 -55.00
C ASN A 34 35.49 -118.70 -54.79
N ALA A 35 35.69 -119.56 -53.80
CA ALA A 35 34.78 -120.66 -53.53
C ALA A 35 33.38 -120.15 -53.10
N GLY A 36 32.33 -120.84 -53.55
CA GLY A 36 30.98 -120.63 -53.05
C GLY A 36 30.74 -121.36 -51.73
N VAL A 37 29.83 -120.87 -50.90
CA VAL A 37 29.30 -121.60 -49.73
C VAL A 37 27.78 -121.58 -49.82
N LEU A 38 27.15 -122.76 -49.91
CA LEU A 38 25.70 -122.92 -49.91
C LEU A 38 25.25 -123.44 -48.55
N LEU A 39 24.55 -122.61 -47.78
CA LEU A 39 23.93 -122.98 -46.52
C LEU A 39 22.49 -123.46 -46.77
N ASN A 40 22.29 -124.78 -46.82
CA ASN A 40 21.02 -125.40 -47.21
C ASN A 40 20.10 -125.62 -45.99
N GLY A 41 19.61 -124.52 -45.41
CA GLY A 41 18.70 -124.52 -44.26
C GLY A 41 19.11 -123.54 -43.16
N ALA A 42 18.13 -123.07 -42.39
CA ALA A 42 18.28 -121.99 -41.41
C ALA A 42 19.17 -122.30 -40.20
N GLY A 43 19.32 -123.58 -39.82
CA GLY A 43 20.23 -123.97 -38.74
C GLY A 43 21.69 -124.15 -39.15
N ASN A 44 22.03 -123.99 -40.44
CA ASN A 44 23.42 -124.13 -40.90
C ASN A 44 24.19 -122.83 -40.75
N THR A 45 25.45 -122.92 -40.30
CA THR A 45 26.29 -121.76 -40.00
C THR A 45 27.63 -121.83 -40.73
N LEU A 46 28.04 -120.75 -41.39
CA LEU A 46 29.43 -120.48 -41.72
C LEU A 46 30.01 -119.63 -40.58
N ASN A 47 30.87 -120.20 -39.75
CA ASN A 47 31.56 -119.49 -38.67
C ASN A 47 32.95 -119.05 -39.13
N LEU A 48 33.13 -117.74 -39.35
CA LEU A 48 34.42 -117.10 -39.56
C LEU A 48 35.05 -116.79 -38.20
N ALA A 49 35.85 -117.73 -37.67
CA ALA A 49 36.40 -117.65 -36.32
C ALA A 49 37.87 -117.21 -36.33
N ASN A 50 38.23 -116.12 -35.64
CA ASN A 50 39.56 -115.48 -35.72
C ASN A 50 39.98 -115.11 -37.17
N TYR A 51 38.99 -114.95 -38.05
CA TYR A 51 39.21 -114.58 -39.44
C TYR A 51 39.56 -113.10 -39.53
N SER A 52 40.63 -112.74 -40.24
CA SER A 52 41.00 -111.35 -40.48
C SER A 52 41.24 -111.08 -41.95
N GLY A 53 40.60 -110.03 -42.48
CA GLY A 53 40.78 -109.56 -43.86
C GLY A 53 39.50 -109.52 -44.69
N THR A 54 39.66 -109.36 -46.01
CA THR A 54 38.53 -109.27 -46.96
C THR A 54 38.00 -110.65 -47.31
N PHE A 55 36.70 -110.85 -47.13
CA PHE A 55 36.01 -112.08 -47.46
C PHE A 55 35.49 -112.02 -48.91
N GLY A 56 36.24 -112.62 -49.84
CA GLY A 56 35.93 -112.62 -51.28
C GLY A 56 34.93 -113.69 -51.73
N ASN A 57 34.57 -114.63 -50.86
CA ASN A 57 33.67 -115.74 -51.18
C ASN A 57 32.20 -115.30 -51.28
N GLN A 58 31.38 -116.12 -51.95
CA GLN A 58 29.92 -115.92 -52.03
C GLN A 58 29.21 -116.94 -51.15
N VAL A 59 28.31 -116.47 -50.28
CA VAL A 59 27.46 -117.33 -49.43
C VAL A 59 26.03 -117.25 -49.92
N ALA A 60 25.46 -118.38 -50.32
CA ALA A 60 24.08 -118.51 -50.78
C ALA A 60 23.26 -119.41 -49.84
N GLY A 61 21.93 -119.34 -49.92
CA GLY A 61 21.00 -120.14 -49.11
C GLY A 61 20.32 -119.32 -47.99
N THR A 62 19.95 -119.98 -46.90
CA THR A 62 19.12 -119.40 -45.82
C THR A 62 19.70 -119.55 -44.41
N GLY A 63 21.02 -119.75 -44.28
CA GLY A 63 21.71 -120.00 -43.00
C GLY A 63 22.34 -118.76 -42.35
N LEU A 64 23.25 -118.96 -41.41
CA LEU A 64 23.92 -117.92 -40.63
C LEU A 64 25.39 -117.75 -41.00
N LEU A 65 25.85 -116.53 -41.21
CA LEU A 65 27.26 -116.17 -41.15
C LEU A 65 27.59 -115.69 -39.75
N ALA A 66 28.29 -116.51 -38.95
CA ALA A 66 28.73 -116.13 -37.62
C ALA A 66 30.18 -115.65 -37.64
N LEU A 67 30.49 -114.57 -36.94
CA LEU A 67 31.85 -114.07 -36.71
C LEU A 67 32.16 -114.26 -35.22
N THR A 68 33.16 -115.08 -34.90
CA THR A 68 33.52 -115.38 -33.50
C THR A 68 35.03 -115.29 -33.25
N ASP A 69 35.43 -115.29 -31.98
CA ASP A 69 36.84 -115.37 -31.55
C ASP A 69 37.70 -114.24 -32.14
N SER A 70 37.29 -112.99 -31.95
CA SER A 70 37.97 -111.78 -32.44
C SER A 70 38.12 -111.68 -33.97
N ALA A 71 37.13 -112.18 -34.71
CA ALA A 71 37.14 -112.05 -36.17
C ALA A 71 37.01 -110.58 -36.61
N ALA A 72 37.74 -110.17 -37.64
CA ALA A 72 37.70 -108.85 -38.26
C ALA A 72 37.53 -109.00 -39.77
N VAL A 73 36.28 -109.16 -40.21
CA VAL A 73 35.93 -109.51 -41.59
C VAL A 73 35.57 -108.26 -42.36
N THR A 74 36.03 -108.13 -43.61
CA THR A 74 35.60 -107.07 -44.53
C THR A 74 34.80 -107.64 -45.68
N LEU A 75 33.60 -107.11 -45.92
CA LEU A 75 32.81 -107.33 -47.13
C LEU A 75 32.93 -106.10 -48.01
N ASN A 76 33.32 -106.31 -49.27
CA ASN A 76 33.48 -105.25 -50.26
C ASN A 76 32.58 -105.45 -51.49
N SER A 77 31.73 -106.48 -51.48
CA SER A 77 30.76 -106.75 -52.53
C SER A 77 29.42 -107.23 -51.96
N ALA A 78 28.32 -106.66 -52.45
CA ALA A 78 26.98 -107.13 -52.10
C ALA A 78 26.74 -108.59 -52.55
N ALA A 79 27.52 -109.08 -53.53
CA ALA A 79 27.48 -110.47 -53.96
C ALA A 79 28.09 -111.45 -52.95
N ASN A 80 28.80 -110.97 -51.92
CA ASN A 80 29.39 -111.85 -50.92
C ASN A 80 28.34 -112.63 -50.13
N LEU A 81 27.14 -112.07 -49.92
CA LEU A 81 26.06 -112.71 -49.17
C LEU A 81 24.72 -112.59 -49.90
N ALA A 82 24.04 -113.72 -50.11
CA ALA A 82 22.68 -113.74 -50.67
C ALA A 82 21.63 -113.31 -49.63
N ALA A 83 20.54 -112.66 -50.05
CA ALA A 83 19.53 -112.04 -49.16
C ALA A 83 18.92 -112.93 -48.06
N GLY A 84 18.98 -114.26 -48.18
CA GLY A 84 18.48 -115.19 -47.17
C GLY A 84 19.46 -115.49 -46.02
N ILE A 85 20.70 -115.01 -46.09
CA ILE A 85 21.74 -115.26 -45.09
C ILE A 85 21.59 -114.29 -43.92
N GLY A 86 21.45 -114.82 -42.70
CA GLY A 86 21.59 -114.03 -41.47
C GLY A 86 23.08 -113.80 -41.14
N VAL A 87 23.38 -112.77 -40.35
CA VAL A 87 24.73 -112.45 -39.90
C VAL A 87 24.71 -112.26 -38.38
N ASP A 88 25.56 -113.00 -37.68
CA ASP A 88 25.80 -112.84 -36.24
C ASP A 88 27.23 -112.39 -35.98
N ILE A 89 27.40 -111.33 -35.19
CA ILE A 89 28.73 -110.79 -34.85
C ILE A 89 28.92 -110.92 -33.34
N ALA A 90 29.82 -111.81 -32.90
CA ALA A 90 30.16 -111.96 -31.49
C ALA A 90 30.80 -110.68 -30.92
N GLY A 91 30.69 -110.48 -29.60
CA GLY A 91 31.05 -109.22 -28.92
C GLY A 91 32.51 -108.75 -29.09
N ASP A 92 33.44 -109.66 -29.35
CA ASP A 92 34.86 -109.37 -29.60
C ASP A 92 35.21 -109.22 -31.10
N SER A 93 34.22 -109.42 -31.97
CA SER A 93 34.39 -109.52 -33.42
C SER A 93 33.81 -108.31 -34.15
N ALA A 94 34.25 -108.09 -35.39
CA ALA A 94 33.90 -106.96 -36.23
C ALA A 94 33.63 -107.37 -37.68
N LEU A 95 32.58 -106.79 -38.26
CA LEU A 95 32.27 -106.82 -39.68
C LEU A 95 32.42 -105.41 -40.26
N THR A 96 33.27 -105.26 -41.27
CA THR A 96 33.43 -104.02 -42.02
C THR A 96 32.73 -104.13 -43.37
N LEU A 97 31.82 -103.21 -43.66
CA LEU A 97 31.18 -103.03 -44.95
C LEU A 97 31.94 -101.93 -45.70
N ALA A 98 32.82 -102.34 -46.61
CA ALA A 98 33.71 -101.47 -47.37
C ALA A 98 33.06 -101.03 -48.69
N GLY A 99 32.63 -99.77 -48.78
CA GLY A 99 32.02 -99.20 -49.99
C GLY A 99 30.67 -99.81 -50.39
N LEU A 100 29.95 -100.39 -49.43
CA LEU A 100 28.61 -100.95 -49.64
C LEU A 100 27.56 -99.92 -49.23
N ASN A 101 26.60 -99.64 -50.11
CA ASN A 101 25.52 -98.67 -49.88
C ASN A 101 24.30 -99.27 -49.15
N GLY A 102 24.35 -100.55 -48.75
CA GLY A 102 23.30 -101.12 -47.93
C GLY A 102 23.58 -102.51 -47.41
N PHE A 103 22.72 -102.95 -46.49
CA PHE A 103 22.83 -104.25 -45.84
C PHE A 103 21.44 -104.87 -45.70
N GLY A 104 21.24 -106.01 -46.37
CA GLY A 104 19.94 -106.68 -46.46
C GLY A 104 19.73 -107.83 -45.46
N GLN A 105 20.75 -108.16 -44.67
CA GLN A 105 20.78 -109.40 -43.91
C GLN A 105 20.25 -109.20 -42.50
N ALA A 106 19.51 -110.19 -41.99
CA ALA A 106 19.15 -110.26 -40.58
C ALA A 106 20.41 -110.18 -39.73
N LEU A 107 20.49 -109.21 -38.82
CA LEU A 107 21.71 -108.92 -38.05
C LEU A 107 21.48 -109.18 -36.56
N THR A 108 22.34 -110.00 -35.97
CA THR A 108 22.34 -110.32 -34.54
C THR A 108 23.75 -110.23 -33.95
N GLY A 109 23.83 -110.33 -32.63
CA GLY A 109 25.09 -110.30 -31.90
C GLY A 109 25.42 -108.94 -31.30
N ALA A 110 26.58 -108.87 -30.65
CA ALA A 110 27.02 -107.77 -29.80
C ALA A 110 28.35 -107.14 -30.27
N GLY A 111 28.91 -107.60 -31.40
CA GLY A 111 30.19 -107.11 -31.94
C GLY A 111 30.09 -105.75 -32.65
N ALA A 112 31.09 -105.43 -33.47
CA ALA A 112 31.15 -104.17 -34.21
C ALA A 112 30.74 -104.34 -35.68
N LEU A 113 29.87 -103.48 -36.19
CA LEU A 113 29.59 -103.30 -37.61
C LEU A 113 30.19 -101.97 -38.05
N ASN A 114 31.27 -101.98 -38.82
CA ASN A 114 31.92 -100.80 -39.35
C ASN A 114 31.41 -100.51 -40.76
N ILE A 115 30.98 -99.28 -41.02
CA ILE A 115 30.48 -98.82 -42.31
C ILE A 115 31.43 -97.72 -42.79
N THR A 116 31.88 -97.83 -44.04
CA THR A 116 32.86 -96.90 -44.64
C THR A 116 32.39 -96.35 -46.00
N ASP A 117 31.08 -96.35 -46.25
CA ASP A 117 30.50 -95.89 -47.51
C ASP A 117 30.20 -94.40 -47.51
N SER A 118 30.86 -93.66 -48.40
CA SER A 118 30.68 -92.22 -48.56
C SER A 118 29.47 -91.82 -49.40
N ASN A 119 28.79 -92.76 -50.08
CA ASN A 119 27.70 -92.47 -51.01
C ASN A 119 26.29 -92.70 -50.44
N GLY A 120 26.17 -93.16 -49.19
CA GLY A 120 24.91 -93.34 -48.48
C GLY A 120 24.62 -94.82 -48.19
N PHE A 121 24.61 -95.17 -46.91
CA PHE A 121 24.31 -96.52 -46.44
C PHE A 121 22.85 -96.66 -45.95
N SER A 122 22.20 -97.80 -46.22
CA SER A 122 20.91 -98.14 -45.61
C SER A 122 20.73 -99.64 -45.29
N PHE A 123 20.14 -99.92 -44.14
CA PHE A 123 19.59 -101.22 -43.77
C PHE A 123 18.29 -101.50 -44.52
N ALA A 124 18.10 -102.74 -44.94
CA ALA A 124 16.80 -103.22 -45.41
C ALA A 124 15.90 -103.59 -44.23
N SER A 125 14.59 -103.70 -44.47
CA SER A 125 13.62 -104.12 -43.44
C SER A 125 13.92 -105.52 -42.87
N SER A 126 14.58 -106.38 -43.66
CA SER A 126 15.01 -107.73 -43.28
C SER A 126 16.15 -107.74 -42.26
N THR A 127 16.86 -106.64 -42.03
CA THR A 127 17.93 -106.59 -41.02
C THR A 127 17.40 -106.78 -39.60
N GLY A 128 16.17 -106.32 -39.32
CA GLY A 128 15.57 -106.43 -37.99
C GLY A 128 16.31 -105.59 -36.94
N SER A 129 15.93 -105.72 -35.67
CA SER A 129 16.38 -104.88 -34.55
C SER A 129 17.12 -105.65 -33.44
N ALA A 130 17.53 -106.88 -33.72
CA ALA A 130 18.08 -107.82 -32.74
C ALA A 130 19.56 -107.57 -32.43
N PHE A 131 20.27 -106.84 -33.29
CA PHE A 131 21.66 -106.46 -33.07
C PHE A 131 21.79 -105.52 -31.87
N THR A 132 22.64 -105.88 -30.91
CA THR A 132 22.91 -105.11 -29.70
C THR A 132 24.30 -104.47 -29.69
N GLY A 133 25.10 -104.77 -30.71
CA GLY A 133 26.48 -104.33 -30.84
C GLY A 133 26.66 -102.87 -31.27
N GLN A 134 27.87 -102.52 -31.67
CA GLN A 134 28.23 -101.17 -32.09
C GLN A 134 28.16 -101.03 -33.61
N VAL A 135 27.46 -100.02 -34.12
CA VAL A 135 27.49 -99.63 -35.53
C VAL A 135 28.37 -98.39 -35.67
N ASN A 136 29.56 -98.54 -36.25
CA ASN A 136 30.54 -97.46 -36.44
C ASN A 136 30.44 -96.89 -37.85
N LEU A 137 30.17 -95.59 -37.96
CA LEU A 137 30.26 -94.84 -39.21
C LEU A 137 31.64 -94.21 -39.33
N ALA A 138 32.37 -94.46 -40.42
CA ALA A 138 33.64 -93.78 -40.71
C ALA A 138 33.61 -93.21 -42.14
N GLY A 139 33.79 -91.90 -42.30
CA GLY A 139 33.69 -91.24 -43.61
C GLY A 139 32.36 -91.47 -44.35
N SER A 140 31.28 -91.80 -43.62
CA SER A 140 30.04 -92.32 -44.21
C SER A 140 28.88 -91.33 -44.18
N GLN A 141 28.00 -91.38 -45.17
CA GLN A 141 26.71 -90.68 -45.14
C GLN A 141 25.61 -91.65 -44.65
N PHE A 142 24.85 -91.24 -43.63
CA PHE A 142 23.83 -92.09 -43.01
C PHE A 142 22.58 -91.28 -42.64
N ALA A 143 21.45 -91.62 -43.26
CA ALA A 143 20.15 -91.06 -42.89
C ALA A 143 19.52 -91.91 -41.77
N LEU A 144 19.35 -91.34 -40.58
CA LEU A 144 18.66 -91.99 -39.47
C LEU A 144 17.14 -91.81 -39.63
N ALA A 145 16.56 -92.68 -40.45
CA ALA A 145 15.12 -92.75 -40.69
C ALA A 145 14.68 -94.17 -41.06
N GLY A 146 13.39 -94.47 -40.93
CA GLY A 146 12.77 -95.71 -41.45
C GLY A 146 13.47 -96.99 -40.97
N ASN A 147 13.90 -97.83 -41.90
CA ASN A 147 14.59 -99.09 -41.60
C ASN A 147 15.90 -98.88 -40.83
N ASN A 148 16.62 -97.78 -41.09
CA ASN A 148 17.87 -97.48 -40.39
C ASN A 148 17.64 -97.28 -38.89
N THR A 149 16.63 -96.49 -38.53
CA THR A 149 16.21 -96.30 -37.15
C THR A 149 15.69 -97.61 -36.55
N ALA A 150 14.86 -98.36 -37.29
CA ALA A 150 14.28 -99.62 -36.82
C ALA A 150 15.36 -100.67 -36.48
N SER A 151 16.43 -100.74 -37.28
CA SER A 151 17.52 -101.69 -37.06
C SER A 151 18.44 -101.33 -35.90
N LEU A 152 18.49 -100.05 -35.51
CA LEU A 152 19.37 -99.56 -34.46
C LEU A 152 18.73 -99.52 -33.07
N LYS A 153 17.48 -100.01 -32.89
CA LYS A 153 16.74 -99.94 -31.61
C LYS A 153 17.47 -100.51 -30.40
N SER A 154 18.32 -101.51 -30.59
CA SER A 154 19.06 -102.15 -29.50
C SER A 154 20.58 -101.92 -29.58
N ALA A 155 21.06 -101.27 -30.64
CA ALA A 155 22.47 -101.11 -30.97
C ALA A 155 23.02 -99.75 -30.53
N THR A 156 24.35 -99.65 -30.42
CA THR A 156 25.05 -98.37 -30.21
C THR A 156 25.51 -97.81 -31.55
N LEU A 157 24.92 -96.70 -32.00
CA LEU A 157 25.40 -95.99 -33.19
C LEU A 157 26.56 -95.06 -32.80
N SER A 158 27.69 -95.16 -33.50
CA SER A 158 28.89 -94.36 -33.28
C SER A 158 29.22 -93.56 -34.53
N VAL A 159 29.14 -92.24 -34.43
CA VAL A 159 29.34 -91.31 -35.56
C VAL A 159 30.79 -90.86 -35.59
N GLY A 160 31.63 -91.61 -36.32
CA GLY A 160 33.08 -91.38 -36.43
C GLY A 160 33.47 -90.19 -37.33
N GLY A 161 34.76 -89.84 -37.30
CA GLY A 161 35.33 -88.77 -38.12
C GLY A 161 35.01 -88.87 -39.61
N GLY A 162 34.72 -87.73 -40.24
CA GLY A 162 34.34 -87.64 -41.65
C GLY A 162 32.93 -88.14 -41.99
N SER A 163 32.21 -88.73 -41.03
CA SER A 163 30.83 -89.19 -41.23
C SER A 163 29.81 -88.08 -41.04
N ARG A 164 28.67 -88.20 -41.73
CA ARG A 164 27.51 -87.32 -41.63
C ARG A 164 26.26 -88.14 -41.33
N LEU A 165 25.68 -87.88 -40.16
CA LEU A 165 24.40 -88.43 -39.71
C LEU A 165 23.30 -87.40 -39.95
N GLU A 166 22.35 -87.69 -40.84
CA GLU A 166 21.17 -86.85 -41.08
C GLU A 166 19.97 -87.44 -40.34
N VAL A 167 19.41 -86.70 -39.40
CA VAL A 167 18.28 -87.18 -38.58
C VAL A 167 16.97 -86.93 -39.31
N GLY A 168 16.22 -88.00 -39.59
CA GLY A 168 14.92 -87.90 -40.24
C GLY A 168 13.87 -87.19 -39.37
N THR A 169 12.79 -86.72 -40.00
CA THR A 169 11.66 -86.05 -39.33
C THR A 169 11.07 -86.88 -38.18
N GLY A 170 10.68 -86.22 -37.09
CA GLY A 170 10.12 -86.87 -35.92
C GLY A 170 11.18 -87.48 -35.00
N VAL A 171 10.74 -88.34 -34.07
CA VAL A 171 11.61 -88.95 -33.06
C VAL A 171 12.24 -90.24 -33.61
N GLN A 172 13.57 -90.28 -33.68
CA GLN A 172 14.35 -91.46 -34.06
C GLN A 172 14.82 -92.21 -32.81
N ALA A 173 14.20 -93.35 -32.51
CA ALA A 173 14.52 -94.15 -31.33
C ALA A 173 15.56 -95.24 -31.64
N ILE A 174 16.72 -95.17 -30.98
CA ILE A 174 17.85 -96.12 -31.10
C ILE A 174 18.34 -96.58 -29.72
N GLY A 175 19.21 -97.59 -29.68
CA GLY A 175 19.75 -98.16 -28.45
C GLY A 175 20.63 -97.18 -27.69
N ASN A 176 21.81 -96.84 -28.23
CA ASN A 176 22.70 -95.79 -27.70
C ASN A 176 23.29 -94.96 -28.83
N LEU A 177 23.81 -93.78 -28.50
CA LEU A 177 24.50 -92.89 -29.45
C LEU A 177 25.86 -92.46 -28.91
N THR A 178 26.89 -92.57 -29.74
CA THR A 178 28.23 -92.04 -29.47
C THR A 178 28.60 -91.04 -30.57
N LEU A 179 28.88 -89.79 -30.18
CA LEU A 179 29.43 -88.75 -31.04
C LEU A 179 30.95 -88.87 -31.01
N ASN A 180 31.58 -89.28 -32.12
CA ASN A 180 32.99 -89.67 -32.18
C ASN A 180 33.74 -89.01 -33.34
N GLY A 181 33.54 -87.71 -33.56
CA GLY A 181 34.28 -86.95 -34.56
C GLY A 181 33.48 -86.55 -35.80
N GLY A 182 32.27 -87.08 -35.98
CA GLY A 182 31.43 -86.79 -37.15
C GLY A 182 30.47 -85.61 -36.98
N THR A 183 29.67 -85.37 -38.02
CA THR A 183 28.61 -84.34 -38.04
C THR A 183 27.25 -84.99 -37.86
N THR A 184 26.45 -84.49 -36.92
CA THR A 184 25.03 -84.87 -36.77
C THR A 184 24.15 -83.67 -37.09
N GLN A 185 23.36 -83.77 -38.16
CA GLN A 185 22.45 -82.72 -38.59
C GLN A 185 21.02 -83.03 -38.17
N PHE A 186 20.39 -82.07 -37.51
CA PHE A 186 18.97 -82.08 -37.20
C PHE A 186 18.24 -81.08 -38.09
N ILE A 187 17.18 -81.55 -38.76
CA ILE A 187 16.19 -80.71 -39.43
C ILE A 187 15.08 -80.29 -38.46
N ASP A 188 14.15 -79.45 -38.91
CA ASP A 188 13.00 -79.05 -38.10
C ASP A 188 12.16 -80.27 -37.65
N GLY A 189 11.71 -80.26 -36.40
CA GLY A 189 10.96 -81.36 -35.78
C GLY A 189 11.69 -82.70 -35.61
N SER A 190 12.97 -82.82 -35.99
CA SER A 190 13.76 -84.04 -35.81
C SER A 190 14.39 -84.12 -34.43
N SER A 191 14.41 -85.32 -33.83
CA SER A 191 15.15 -85.59 -32.59
C SER A 191 15.56 -87.06 -32.50
N ILE A 192 16.54 -87.37 -31.66
CA ILE A 192 16.95 -88.74 -31.35
C ILE A 192 16.52 -89.08 -29.91
N THR A 193 16.00 -90.28 -29.69
CA THR A 193 15.88 -90.86 -28.34
C THR A 193 16.84 -92.04 -28.24
N SER A 194 17.75 -92.01 -27.27
CA SER A 194 18.71 -93.07 -27.00
C SER A 194 18.74 -93.44 -25.52
N GLY A 195 19.20 -94.63 -25.19
CA GLY A 195 19.46 -95.03 -23.81
C GLY A 195 20.54 -94.15 -23.19
N THR A 196 21.72 -94.15 -23.80
CA THR A 196 22.84 -93.26 -23.42
C THR A 196 23.33 -92.42 -24.61
N LEU A 197 23.92 -91.26 -24.28
CA LEU A 197 24.63 -90.38 -25.20
C LEU A 197 26.07 -90.19 -24.69
N ALA A 198 27.06 -90.55 -25.49
CA ALA A 198 28.48 -90.35 -25.19
C ALA A 198 29.13 -89.38 -26.20
N VAL A 199 30.08 -88.56 -25.74
CA VAL A 199 30.90 -87.68 -26.59
C VAL A 199 32.36 -88.10 -26.48
N ALA A 200 32.82 -88.91 -27.43
CA ALA A 200 34.15 -89.50 -27.40
C ALA A 200 35.21 -88.56 -27.98
N GLN A 201 34.87 -87.77 -29.01
CA GLN A 201 35.77 -86.86 -29.72
C GLN A 201 35.04 -85.60 -30.18
N ASN A 202 35.79 -84.59 -30.61
CA ASN A 202 35.24 -83.32 -31.10
C ASN A 202 34.26 -83.54 -32.24
N SER A 203 32.97 -83.25 -32.02
CA SER A 203 31.90 -83.58 -32.96
C SER A 203 31.07 -82.33 -33.31
N THR A 204 30.49 -82.32 -34.50
CA THR A 204 29.69 -81.17 -34.98
C THR A 204 28.21 -81.48 -34.89
N ILE A 205 27.45 -80.54 -34.34
CA ILE A 205 25.99 -80.55 -34.28
C ILE A 205 25.49 -79.45 -35.21
N GLN A 206 24.67 -79.82 -36.20
CA GLN A 206 24.08 -78.88 -37.15
C GLN A 206 22.58 -78.72 -36.91
N VAL A 207 22.11 -77.47 -36.87
CA VAL A 207 20.68 -77.10 -36.75
C VAL A 207 20.39 -75.89 -37.65
N THR A 208 19.13 -75.64 -38.00
CA THR A 208 18.76 -74.39 -38.70
C THR A 208 18.58 -73.26 -37.68
N PRO A 209 19.28 -72.12 -37.81
CA PRO A 209 19.01 -70.93 -37.01
C PRO A 209 17.59 -70.42 -37.28
N GLY A 210 16.70 -70.46 -36.28
CA GLY A 210 15.28 -70.11 -36.41
C GLY A 210 14.31 -71.18 -35.90
N ASP A 211 14.69 -72.46 -35.99
CA ASP A 211 13.86 -73.60 -35.51
C ASP A 211 13.70 -73.62 -33.98
N VAL A 212 14.41 -72.75 -33.28
CA VAL A 212 14.44 -72.64 -31.81
C VAL A 212 13.91 -71.30 -31.32
N THR A 213 13.58 -70.37 -32.21
CA THR A 213 13.11 -69.01 -31.90
C THR A 213 11.61 -68.86 -32.18
N THR A 214 10.83 -69.93 -32.04
CA THR A 214 9.37 -69.91 -32.18
C THR A 214 8.70 -69.53 -30.87
N GLY A 215 7.59 -68.78 -30.92
CA GLY A 215 6.81 -68.40 -29.73
C GLY A 215 6.82 -66.90 -29.46
N ASN A 216 6.40 -66.51 -28.26
CA ASN A 216 6.35 -65.10 -27.86
C ASN A 216 7.77 -64.53 -27.66
N LEU A 217 8.02 -63.29 -28.08
CA LEU A 217 9.34 -62.64 -27.95
C LEU A 217 9.79 -62.47 -26.49
N LEU A 218 8.85 -62.33 -25.54
CA LEU A 218 9.16 -62.27 -24.11
C LEU A 218 9.68 -63.60 -23.58
N ASP A 219 9.14 -64.73 -24.05
CA ASP A 219 9.64 -66.05 -23.67
C ASP A 219 11.00 -66.34 -24.32
N GLN A 220 11.20 -65.82 -25.54
CA GLN A 220 12.50 -65.91 -26.22
C GLN A 220 13.59 -65.09 -25.53
N ASP A 221 13.24 -64.02 -24.83
CA ASP A 221 14.15 -63.20 -24.02
C ASP A 221 14.66 -63.94 -22.77
N GLU A 222 13.80 -64.74 -22.13
CA GLU A 222 14.20 -65.62 -21.02
C GLU A 222 15.00 -66.84 -21.50
N GLY A 223 14.88 -67.16 -22.79
CA GLY A 223 15.58 -68.25 -23.46
C GLY A 223 14.67 -69.45 -23.72
N THR A 224 14.77 -69.97 -24.95
CA THR A 224 14.05 -71.16 -25.41
C THR A 224 15.01 -72.34 -25.55
N GLN A 225 14.47 -73.56 -25.40
CA GLN A 225 15.24 -74.79 -25.53
C GLN A 225 14.55 -75.73 -26.53
N ARG A 226 15.35 -76.31 -27.44
CA ARG A 226 14.93 -77.44 -28.28
C ARG A 226 15.76 -78.67 -27.96
N LYS A 227 15.09 -79.76 -27.60
CA LYS A 227 15.71 -81.06 -27.35
C LYS A 227 16.11 -81.69 -28.68
N LEU A 228 17.42 -81.93 -28.87
CA LEU A 228 17.94 -82.61 -30.06
C LEU A 228 18.08 -84.11 -29.81
N ILE A 229 18.65 -84.46 -28.65
CA ILE A 229 18.86 -85.84 -28.22
C ILE A 229 18.30 -86.01 -26.82
N ASN A 230 17.41 -86.96 -26.63
CA ASN A 230 16.88 -87.36 -25.34
C ASN A 230 17.58 -88.65 -24.90
N SER A 231 18.31 -88.61 -23.79
CA SER A 231 18.96 -89.79 -23.20
C SER A 231 18.87 -89.79 -21.67
N SER A 232 19.12 -90.94 -21.05
CA SER A 232 19.02 -91.10 -19.60
C SER A 232 20.15 -90.42 -18.80
N ASN A 233 21.25 -90.04 -19.47
CA ASN A 233 22.43 -89.45 -18.85
C ASN A 233 22.60 -87.97 -19.20
N THR A 234 23.14 -87.19 -18.27
CA THR A 234 23.47 -85.76 -18.46
C THR A 234 24.91 -85.62 -18.96
N LEU A 235 25.15 -84.75 -19.94
CA LEU A 235 26.49 -84.45 -20.42
C LEU A 235 27.24 -83.54 -19.45
N SER A 236 28.54 -83.79 -19.27
CA SER A 236 29.42 -82.93 -18.49
C SER A 236 29.80 -81.66 -19.26
N ALA A 237 30.35 -80.66 -18.56
CA ALA A 237 30.91 -79.48 -19.22
C ALA A 237 32.07 -79.82 -20.17
N GLU A 238 32.83 -80.88 -19.86
CA GLU A 238 33.91 -81.37 -20.74
C GLU A 238 33.36 -81.99 -22.02
N ASP A 239 32.25 -82.74 -21.92
CA ASP A 239 31.58 -83.31 -23.09
C ASP A 239 31.01 -82.22 -23.99
N LEU A 240 30.37 -81.20 -23.41
CA LEU A 240 29.82 -80.06 -24.16
C LEU A 240 30.92 -79.24 -24.85
N ALA A 241 32.10 -79.07 -24.23
CA ALA A 241 33.22 -78.36 -24.82
C ALA A 241 33.82 -79.04 -26.07
N LYS A 242 33.56 -80.35 -26.24
CA LYS A 242 33.92 -81.12 -27.45
C LYS A 242 32.90 -80.95 -28.57
N LEU A 243 31.76 -80.29 -28.35
CA LEU A 243 30.73 -80.11 -29.36
C LEU A 243 30.81 -78.72 -29.99
N ILE A 244 30.71 -78.67 -31.32
CA ILE A 244 30.62 -77.43 -32.08
C ILE A 244 29.21 -77.32 -32.65
N LEU A 245 28.54 -76.19 -32.41
CA LEU A 245 27.24 -75.89 -33.00
C LEU A 245 27.42 -75.12 -34.31
N GLN A 246 26.83 -75.62 -35.40
CA GLN A 246 26.88 -74.99 -36.72
C GLN A 246 25.50 -74.92 -37.37
N ASP A 247 25.36 -74.05 -38.35
CA ASP A 247 24.23 -74.07 -39.27
C ASP A 247 24.40 -75.18 -40.31
N THR A 248 23.37 -75.37 -41.12
CA THR A 248 23.39 -76.38 -42.19
C THR A 248 24.39 -76.08 -43.31
N GLN A 249 24.96 -74.88 -43.34
CA GLN A 249 25.97 -74.40 -44.28
C GLN A 249 27.40 -74.51 -43.70
N GLY A 250 27.53 -74.96 -42.45
CA GLY A 250 28.80 -75.16 -41.77
C GLY A 250 29.33 -73.92 -41.01
N GLN A 251 28.55 -72.85 -40.90
CA GLN A 251 28.94 -71.68 -40.12
C GLN A 251 28.66 -71.90 -38.64
N SER A 252 29.59 -71.48 -37.78
CA SER A 252 29.41 -71.56 -36.32
C SER A 252 28.18 -70.77 -35.88
N ILE A 253 27.27 -71.39 -35.13
CA ILE A 253 26.16 -70.70 -34.47
C ILE A 253 26.61 -70.44 -33.04
N ALA A 254 26.75 -69.16 -32.71
CA ALA A 254 27.23 -68.72 -31.41
C ALA A 254 26.40 -67.52 -30.91
N SER A 255 27.05 -66.58 -30.23
CA SER A 255 26.47 -65.30 -29.86
C SER A 255 26.29 -64.40 -31.08
N GLY A 256 25.18 -63.65 -31.16
CA GLY A 256 25.00 -62.60 -32.17
C GLY A 256 24.31 -62.99 -33.48
N VAL A 257 23.59 -64.12 -33.53
CA VAL A 257 22.93 -64.59 -34.75
C VAL A 257 21.65 -63.79 -35.02
N GLU A 258 21.51 -63.26 -36.23
CA GLU A 258 20.36 -62.43 -36.63
C GLU A 258 19.25 -63.25 -37.29
N VAL A 259 18.01 -63.06 -36.84
CA VAL A 259 16.79 -63.70 -37.35
C VAL A 259 15.74 -62.63 -37.64
N ALA A 260 15.06 -62.71 -38.78
CA ALA A 260 13.98 -61.80 -39.13
C ALA A 260 12.76 -62.02 -38.23
N ILE A 261 12.26 -60.96 -37.59
CA ILE A 261 11.01 -60.97 -36.83
C ILE A 261 9.89 -60.51 -37.76
N ASN A 262 9.02 -61.46 -38.11
CA ASN A 262 7.88 -61.23 -38.99
C ASN A 262 6.60 -61.10 -38.15
N GLN A 263 5.85 -60.02 -38.37
CA GLN A 263 4.51 -59.83 -37.81
C GLN A 263 3.59 -59.34 -38.93
N GLY A 264 2.46 -60.02 -39.13
CA GLY A 264 1.65 -59.85 -40.33
C GLY A 264 2.42 -60.29 -41.58
N ASP A 265 2.30 -59.51 -42.67
CA ASP A 265 2.80 -59.90 -43.99
C ASP A 265 4.28 -59.54 -44.26
N GLY A 266 5.06 -59.17 -43.23
CA GLY A 266 6.48 -58.82 -43.45
C GLY A 266 7.34 -58.68 -42.20
N THR A 267 8.64 -58.45 -42.44
CA THR A 267 9.65 -58.24 -41.41
C THR A 267 9.50 -56.86 -40.78
N VAL A 268 9.31 -56.81 -39.46
CA VAL A 268 9.14 -55.59 -38.67
C VAL A 268 10.35 -55.26 -37.80
N ALA A 269 11.19 -56.26 -37.50
CA ALA A 269 12.45 -56.10 -36.80
C ALA A 269 13.42 -57.24 -37.14
N THR A 270 14.69 -57.08 -36.79
CA THR A 270 15.68 -58.18 -36.77
C THR A 270 16.02 -58.48 -35.31
N GLY A 271 15.83 -59.73 -34.89
CA GLY A 271 16.20 -60.21 -33.55
C GLY A 271 17.60 -60.80 -33.57
N THR A 272 18.44 -60.43 -32.61
CA THR A 272 19.76 -61.02 -32.39
C THR A 272 19.69 -62.01 -31.24
N TYR A 273 20.17 -63.23 -31.46
CA TYR A 273 20.08 -64.33 -30.51
C TYR A 273 21.46 -64.90 -30.17
N ASN A 274 21.60 -65.34 -28.92
CA ASN A 274 22.75 -66.11 -28.46
C ASN A 274 22.37 -67.58 -28.36
N TYR A 275 23.16 -68.45 -28.99
CA TYR A 275 22.94 -69.89 -28.99
C TYR A 275 23.98 -70.62 -28.14
N ALA A 276 23.55 -71.68 -27.47
CA ALA A 276 24.41 -72.56 -26.71
C ALA A 276 23.89 -74.01 -26.72
N LEU A 277 24.80 -74.98 -26.56
CA LEU A 277 24.44 -76.36 -26.29
C LEU A 277 24.29 -76.60 -24.78
N SER A 278 23.34 -77.43 -24.39
CA SER A 278 23.09 -77.79 -22.98
C SER A 278 22.84 -79.28 -22.81
N GLY A 279 23.51 -79.86 -21.83
CA GLY A 279 23.30 -81.24 -21.38
C GLY A 279 22.22 -81.38 -20.29
N LEU A 280 21.68 -80.27 -19.78
CA LEU A 280 20.73 -80.29 -18.66
C LEU A 280 19.42 -80.99 -19.06
N GLY A 281 18.86 -81.77 -18.13
CA GLY A 281 17.63 -82.54 -18.34
C GLY A 281 17.81 -83.83 -19.17
N GLY A 282 19.04 -84.38 -19.25
CA GLY A 282 19.38 -85.66 -19.89
C GLY A 282 19.52 -85.59 -21.41
N GLY A 283 20.65 -85.99 -21.99
CA GLY A 283 20.92 -85.88 -23.43
C GLY A 283 21.49 -84.52 -23.86
N LEU A 284 21.07 -84.00 -25.03
CA LEU A 284 21.59 -82.77 -25.64
C LEU A 284 20.45 -81.88 -26.15
N SER A 285 20.54 -80.60 -25.82
CA SER A 285 19.61 -79.57 -26.29
C SER A 285 20.39 -78.40 -26.88
N VAL A 286 19.75 -77.67 -27.79
CA VAL A 286 20.17 -76.32 -28.20
C VAL A 286 19.30 -75.31 -27.48
N MET A 287 19.92 -74.27 -26.94
CA MET A 287 19.26 -73.14 -26.30
C MET A 287 19.48 -71.89 -27.14
N SER A 288 18.48 -71.02 -27.20
CA SER A 288 18.59 -69.70 -27.83
C SER A 288 17.97 -68.63 -26.94
N GLN A 289 18.64 -67.49 -26.81
CA GLN A 289 18.15 -66.35 -26.03
C GLN A 289 18.19 -65.09 -26.88
N LEU A 290 17.06 -64.37 -26.96
CA LEU A 290 16.97 -63.06 -27.60
C LEU A 290 17.74 -62.04 -26.75
N VAL A 291 18.62 -61.26 -27.38
CA VAL A 291 19.42 -60.24 -26.68
C VAL A 291 19.29 -58.84 -27.27
N LYS A 292 18.79 -58.71 -28.51
CA LYS A 292 18.57 -57.42 -29.16
C LYS A 292 17.45 -57.51 -30.19
N LEU A 293 16.67 -56.43 -30.32
CA LEU A 293 15.71 -56.19 -31.38
C LEU A 293 16.11 -54.91 -32.13
N ALA A 294 16.33 -55.02 -33.44
CA ALA A 294 16.57 -53.89 -34.33
C ALA A 294 15.31 -53.60 -35.16
N LEU A 295 14.58 -52.54 -34.80
CA LEU A 295 13.30 -52.17 -35.41
C LEU A 295 13.49 -51.61 -36.83
N ALA A 296 12.74 -52.15 -37.79
CA ALA A 296 12.81 -51.73 -39.18
C ALA A 296 12.13 -50.38 -39.40
N ALA A 297 12.76 -49.49 -40.17
CA ALA A 297 12.25 -48.15 -40.44
C ALA A 297 10.84 -48.18 -41.07
N GLY A 298 9.93 -47.35 -40.55
CA GLY A 298 8.54 -47.25 -41.02
C GLY A 298 7.66 -48.47 -40.71
N LYS A 299 8.15 -49.44 -39.93
CA LYS A 299 7.40 -50.60 -39.45
C LYS A 299 7.14 -50.49 -37.95
N THR A 300 6.16 -51.24 -37.46
CA THR A 300 5.82 -51.32 -36.04
C THR A 300 6.02 -52.75 -35.55
N LEU A 301 6.88 -52.93 -34.55
CA LEU A 301 6.96 -54.19 -33.81
C LEU A 301 5.97 -54.16 -32.65
N THR A 302 5.12 -55.17 -32.53
CA THR A 302 4.23 -55.36 -31.38
C THR A 302 4.86 -56.30 -30.38
N ILE A 303 4.99 -55.88 -29.13
CA ILE A 303 5.31 -56.75 -27.99
C ILE A 303 4.01 -56.95 -27.20
N ASP A 304 3.59 -58.20 -27.07
CA ASP A 304 2.33 -58.58 -26.42
C ASP A 304 2.60 -59.58 -25.30
N THR A 305 2.04 -59.35 -24.10
CA THR A 305 2.10 -60.32 -23.00
C THR A 305 1.11 -61.47 -23.17
N ALA A 306 0.16 -61.37 -24.10
CA ALA A 306 -0.78 -62.43 -24.41
C ALA A 306 -0.03 -63.69 -24.91
N GLY A 307 -0.28 -64.80 -24.22
CA GLY A 307 0.37 -66.08 -24.53
C GLY A 307 1.84 -66.17 -24.13
N ALA A 308 2.40 -65.15 -23.47
CA ALA A 308 3.73 -65.20 -22.87
C ALA A 308 3.69 -65.78 -21.45
N THR A 309 4.76 -66.44 -21.05
CA THR A 309 5.03 -66.84 -19.65
C THR A 309 5.84 -65.79 -18.89
N SER A 310 6.67 -65.01 -19.60
CA SER A 310 7.35 -63.82 -19.06
C SER A 310 6.58 -62.54 -19.35
N ASN A 311 6.80 -61.53 -18.50
CA ASN A 311 6.30 -60.17 -18.66
C ASN A 311 7.42 -59.12 -18.60
N SER A 312 8.67 -59.54 -18.80
CA SER A 312 9.84 -58.68 -18.83
C SER A 312 10.57 -58.86 -20.15
N LEU A 313 11.13 -57.77 -20.67
CA LEU A 313 12.02 -57.78 -21.82
C LEU A 313 13.36 -57.14 -21.43
N SER A 314 14.41 -57.95 -21.47
CA SER A 314 15.79 -57.60 -21.17
C SER A 314 16.66 -57.44 -22.41
N ALA A 315 16.16 -57.76 -23.61
CA ALA A 315 16.81 -57.49 -24.89
C ALA A 315 16.88 -55.98 -25.20
N ALA A 316 17.97 -55.55 -25.83
CA ALA A 316 18.15 -54.15 -26.24
C ALA A 316 17.30 -53.83 -27.47
N ILE A 317 16.52 -52.75 -27.42
CA ILE A 317 15.67 -52.29 -28.52
C ILE A 317 16.33 -51.10 -29.22
N THR A 318 16.61 -51.25 -30.52
CA THR A 318 17.37 -50.30 -31.34
C THR A 318 16.68 -50.05 -32.69
N GLY A 319 17.16 -49.09 -33.49
CA GLY A 319 16.64 -48.85 -34.85
C GLY A 319 15.60 -47.73 -34.94
N ALA A 320 15.09 -47.48 -36.16
CA ALA A 320 14.23 -46.33 -36.46
C ALA A 320 12.73 -46.69 -36.59
N GLY A 321 12.37 -47.95 -36.38
CA GLY A 321 10.98 -48.41 -36.38
C GLY A 321 10.21 -48.03 -35.12
N ASN A 322 8.90 -48.27 -35.17
CA ASN A 322 7.95 -47.99 -34.11
C ASN A 322 7.75 -49.22 -33.20
N LEU A 323 7.26 -48.98 -31.99
CA LEU A 323 6.95 -50.00 -31.00
C LEU A 323 5.48 -49.91 -30.57
N ALA A 324 4.77 -51.04 -30.56
CA ALA A 324 3.46 -51.16 -29.94
C ALA A 324 3.58 -52.12 -28.74
N LEU A 325 3.14 -51.68 -27.57
CA LEU A 325 3.24 -52.42 -26.32
C LEU A 325 1.84 -52.78 -25.84
N ASN A 326 1.58 -54.07 -25.67
CA ASN A 326 0.35 -54.58 -25.10
C ASN A 326 0.68 -55.41 -23.85
N ALA A 327 0.43 -54.83 -22.67
CA ALA A 327 0.56 -55.55 -21.42
C ALA A 327 -0.74 -56.31 -21.04
N GLY A 328 -1.76 -56.27 -21.91
CA GLY A 328 -3.08 -56.81 -21.61
C GLY A 328 -3.73 -56.07 -20.43
N GLY A 329 -4.31 -56.80 -19.48
CA GLY A 329 -4.72 -56.23 -18.19
C GLY A 329 -3.62 -56.25 -17.11
N GLY A 330 -2.40 -56.68 -17.45
CA GLY A 330 -1.29 -56.90 -16.52
C GLY A 330 -0.17 -55.87 -16.65
N THR A 331 1.06 -56.31 -16.39
CA THR A 331 2.28 -55.49 -16.46
C THR A 331 3.24 -55.97 -17.54
N LEU A 332 4.02 -55.07 -18.15
CA LEU A 332 5.15 -55.37 -19.03
C LEU A 332 6.35 -54.53 -18.62
N THR A 333 7.48 -55.14 -18.24
CA THR A 333 8.68 -54.41 -17.80
C THR A 333 9.75 -54.37 -18.89
N LEU A 334 10.27 -53.17 -19.20
CA LEU A 334 11.39 -53.01 -20.14
C LEU A 334 12.67 -52.64 -19.39
N SER A 335 13.63 -53.57 -19.37
CA SER A 335 14.73 -53.54 -18.39
C SER A 335 16.12 -53.23 -18.97
N ASN A 336 16.25 -53.14 -20.30
CA ASN A 336 17.56 -52.92 -20.92
C ASN A 336 17.96 -51.44 -20.99
N VAL A 337 19.08 -51.10 -20.34
CA VAL A 337 19.66 -49.75 -20.29
C VAL A 337 20.19 -49.24 -21.65
N ALA A 338 20.38 -50.13 -22.63
CA ALA A 338 20.90 -49.82 -23.97
C ALA A 338 19.79 -49.59 -25.00
N ASN A 339 18.52 -49.51 -24.58
CA ASN A 339 17.43 -49.14 -25.46
C ASN A 339 17.68 -47.74 -26.05
N ASN A 340 17.65 -47.62 -27.38
CA ASN A 340 17.98 -46.37 -28.08
C ASN A 340 17.21 -46.14 -29.40
N TYR A 341 16.15 -46.92 -29.65
CA TYR A 341 15.30 -46.75 -30.83
C TYR A 341 14.64 -45.36 -30.89
N THR A 342 14.32 -44.87 -32.10
CA THR A 342 13.90 -43.47 -32.32
C THR A 342 12.47 -43.29 -32.85
N GLY A 343 11.78 -44.39 -33.23
CA GLY A 343 10.41 -44.32 -33.72
C GLY A 343 9.38 -44.00 -32.64
N THR A 344 8.10 -44.11 -32.98
CA THR A 344 6.99 -43.85 -32.04
C THR A 344 6.71 -45.07 -31.17
N THR A 345 6.23 -44.84 -29.95
CA THR A 345 5.77 -45.90 -29.04
C THR A 345 4.29 -45.73 -28.74
N VAL A 346 3.51 -46.81 -28.87
CA VAL A 346 2.10 -46.85 -28.48
C VAL A 346 1.92 -47.89 -27.38
N ILE A 347 1.26 -47.52 -26.27
CA ILE A 347 0.82 -48.46 -25.24
C ILE A 347 -0.68 -48.70 -25.45
N ASN A 348 -1.01 -49.92 -25.89
CA ASN A 348 -2.37 -50.29 -26.27
C ASN A 348 -3.26 -50.64 -25.06
N GLY A 349 -2.68 -51.14 -23.98
CA GLY A 349 -3.40 -51.57 -22.78
C GLY A 349 -2.46 -52.09 -21.69
N GLY A 350 -2.95 -52.06 -20.45
CA GLY A 350 -2.21 -52.50 -19.26
C GLY A 350 -1.08 -51.55 -18.87
N THR A 351 -0.22 -51.98 -17.96
CA THR A 351 0.82 -51.13 -17.38
C THR A 351 2.21 -51.51 -17.90
N VAL A 352 2.85 -50.62 -18.67
CA VAL A 352 4.27 -50.74 -18.99
C VAL A 352 5.09 -50.12 -17.87
N VAL A 353 6.09 -50.83 -17.36
CA VAL A 353 6.96 -50.42 -16.26
C VAL A 353 8.38 -50.19 -16.78
N ALA A 354 8.96 -49.03 -16.48
CA ALA A 354 10.38 -48.78 -16.75
C ALA A 354 11.25 -49.59 -15.78
N GLY A 355 11.92 -50.63 -16.29
CA GLY A 355 12.93 -51.40 -15.54
C GLY A 355 14.29 -50.72 -15.52
N SER A 356 14.55 -49.80 -16.46
CA SER A 356 15.80 -49.07 -16.63
C SER A 356 15.57 -47.60 -17.01
N ASN A 357 16.62 -46.78 -16.91
CA ASN A 357 16.58 -45.43 -17.48
C ASN A 357 16.52 -45.53 -19.00
N ASN A 358 15.73 -44.67 -19.64
CA ASN A 358 15.44 -44.70 -21.07
C ASN A 358 14.88 -46.07 -21.52
N ALA A 359 14.02 -46.68 -20.71
CA ALA A 359 13.38 -47.96 -21.04
C ALA A 359 12.64 -47.93 -22.40
N LEU A 360 12.10 -46.78 -22.79
CA LEU A 360 11.48 -46.54 -24.10
C LEU A 360 12.47 -45.98 -25.14
N GLY A 361 13.78 -46.05 -24.92
CA GLY A 361 14.77 -45.47 -25.83
C GLY A 361 14.55 -43.98 -26.07
N ASN A 362 14.80 -43.54 -27.30
CA ASN A 362 14.66 -42.15 -27.77
C ASN A 362 13.32 -41.95 -28.49
N SER A 363 12.22 -42.52 -27.98
CA SER A 363 10.90 -42.44 -28.63
C SER A 363 10.53 -41.01 -29.04
N SER A 364 10.26 -40.81 -30.33
CA SER A 364 9.87 -39.51 -30.88
C SER A 364 8.46 -39.08 -30.44
N LEU A 365 7.58 -40.02 -30.13
CA LEU A 365 6.24 -39.80 -29.58
C LEU A 365 5.86 -41.00 -28.70
N LEU A 366 5.36 -40.76 -27.50
CA LEU A 366 4.65 -41.77 -26.71
C LEU A 366 3.14 -41.52 -26.81
N THR A 367 2.38 -42.52 -27.24
CA THR A 367 0.91 -42.52 -27.18
C THR A 367 0.44 -43.55 -26.15
N THR A 368 -0.38 -43.14 -25.18
CA THR A 368 -1.07 -44.07 -24.28
C THR A 368 -2.56 -44.04 -24.61
N LEU A 369 -3.15 -45.22 -24.83
CA LEU A 369 -4.59 -45.35 -25.06
C LEU A 369 -5.35 -45.40 -23.72
N ALA A 370 -6.66 -45.17 -23.77
CA ALA A 370 -7.52 -45.34 -22.60
C ALA A 370 -7.38 -46.76 -22.01
N GLY A 371 -7.20 -46.86 -20.70
CA GLY A 371 -6.97 -48.14 -20.00
C GLY A 371 -5.53 -48.64 -20.05
N SER A 372 -4.59 -47.88 -20.61
CA SER A 372 -3.16 -48.15 -20.53
C SER A 372 -2.45 -47.25 -19.52
N ALA A 373 -1.29 -47.70 -19.04
CA ALA A 373 -0.44 -46.94 -18.15
C ALA A 373 1.06 -47.09 -18.48
N PHE A 374 1.83 -46.05 -18.19
CA PHE A 374 3.29 -46.09 -18.15
C PHE A 374 3.76 -45.67 -16.75
N SER A 375 4.45 -46.55 -16.03
CA SER A 375 5.06 -46.25 -14.74
C SER A 375 6.57 -46.07 -14.90
N LEU A 376 7.08 -44.94 -14.43
CA LEU A 376 8.52 -44.65 -14.47
C LEU A 376 9.30 -45.40 -13.37
N ASN A 377 8.66 -45.89 -12.32
CA ASN A 377 9.29 -46.74 -11.29
C ASN A 377 10.68 -46.22 -10.79
N GLY A 378 10.77 -44.92 -10.47
CA GLY A 378 12.01 -44.28 -10.02
C GLY A 378 13.08 -44.07 -11.11
N LYS A 379 12.77 -44.30 -12.39
CA LYS A 379 13.69 -44.15 -13.54
C LYS A 379 13.52 -42.83 -14.28
N THR A 380 14.48 -42.52 -15.15
CA THR A 380 14.41 -41.38 -16.04
C THR A 380 13.99 -41.81 -17.46
N GLN A 381 13.14 -41.02 -18.12
CA GLN A 381 12.75 -41.22 -19.51
C GLN A 381 12.66 -39.87 -20.23
N ALA A 382 13.34 -39.74 -21.36
CA ALA A 382 13.17 -38.62 -22.27
C ALA A 382 12.34 -39.04 -23.50
N LEU A 383 11.41 -38.20 -23.92
CA LEU A 383 10.55 -38.40 -25.08
C LEU A 383 10.63 -37.19 -26.00
N GLY A 384 10.32 -37.37 -27.29
CA GLY A 384 10.01 -36.26 -28.18
C GLY A 384 8.72 -35.56 -27.73
N ALA A 385 7.57 -36.14 -28.04
CA ALA A 385 6.26 -35.63 -27.62
C ALA A 385 5.42 -36.67 -26.86
N LEU A 386 4.31 -36.23 -26.25
CA LEU A 386 3.35 -37.06 -25.53
C LEU A 386 1.92 -36.95 -26.10
N THR A 387 1.20 -38.06 -26.22
CA THR A 387 -0.25 -38.10 -26.42
C THR A 387 -0.85 -39.06 -25.41
N ASN A 388 -1.37 -38.52 -24.30
CA ASN A 388 -1.80 -39.31 -23.16
C ASN A 388 -3.33 -39.34 -23.00
N ALA A 389 -3.93 -40.49 -23.32
CA ALA A 389 -5.31 -40.82 -22.97
C ALA A 389 -5.41 -41.88 -21.84
N GLY A 390 -4.28 -42.48 -21.44
CA GLY A 390 -4.15 -43.36 -20.30
C GLY A 390 -3.62 -42.66 -19.05
N THR A 391 -2.71 -43.33 -18.32
CA THR A 391 -2.03 -42.79 -17.13
C THR A 391 -0.51 -42.85 -17.28
N ILE A 392 0.18 -41.76 -16.98
CA ILE A 392 1.63 -41.73 -16.76
C ILE A 392 1.87 -41.56 -15.26
N ASP A 393 2.35 -42.61 -14.61
CA ASP A 393 2.75 -42.57 -13.20
C ASP A 393 4.25 -42.31 -13.10
N LEU A 394 4.61 -41.16 -12.54
CA LEU A 394 5.99 -40.76 -12.35
C LEU A 394 6.71 -41.63 -11.31
N SER A 395 6.01 -42.21 -10.32
CA SER A 395 6.56 -43.12 -9.29
C SER A 395 7.98 -42.76 -8.77
N GLY A 396 8.26 -41.48 -8.51
CA GLY A 396 9.57 -40.98 -8.05
C GLY A 396 10.65 -40.81 -9.15
N GLY A 397 10.36 -41.15 -10.39
CA GLY A 397 11.22 -40.99 -11.57
C GLY A 397 11.15 -39.60 -12.20
N THR A 398 11.83 -39.41 -13.34
CA THR A 398 11.80 -38.15 -14.10
C THR A 398 11.38 -38.38 -15.55
N LEU A 399 10.30 -37.70 -15.98
CA LEU A 399 9.85 -37.68 -17.36
C LEU A 399 10.25 -36.35 -18.01
N THR A 400 10.99 -36.40 -19.13
CA THR A 400 11.34 -35.23 -19.93
C THR A 400 10.63 -35.28 -21.29
N LEU A 401 9.91 -34.22 -21.62
CA LEU A 401 9.24 -34.01 -22.90
C LEU A 401 9.96 -32.90 -23.67
N ASN A 402 10.59 -33.25 -24.79
CA ASN A 402 11.39 -32.30 -25.57
C ASN A 402 10.56 -31.41 -26.50
N ASN A 403 9.36 -31.87 -26.89
CA ASN A 403 8.46 -31.21 -27.84
C ASN A 403 7.00 -31.17 -27.31
N GLY A 404 6.81 -31.18 -25.99
CA GLY A 404 5.49 -31.06 -25.36
C GLY A 404 4.54 -32.22 -25.65
N GLY A 405 3.26 -31.92 -25.92
CA GLY A 405 2.22 -32.90 -26.21
C GLY A 405 0.85 -32.58 -25.60
N THR A 406 0.05 -33.62 -25.35
CA THR A 406 -1.28 -33.49 -24.74
C THR A 406 -1.51 -34.57 -23.69
N SER A 407 -2.20 -34.21 -22.60
CA SER A 407 -2.78 -35.16 -21.63
C SER A 407 -4.24 -34.81 -21.37
N SER A 408 -5.14 -35.72 -21.74
CA SER A 408 -6.58 -35.43 -21.84
C SER A 408 -7.48 -36.24 -20.90
N THR A 409 -6.90 -37.01 -19.98
CA THR A 409 -7.63 -37.89 -19.06
C THR A 409 -7.46 -37.41 -17.62
N ALA A 410 -8.53 -37.48 -16.82
CA ALA A 410 -8.46 -37.16 -15.40
C ALA A 410 -7.57 -38.17 -14.66
N GLY A 411 -6.61 -37.69 -13.88
CA GLY A 411 -5.55 -38.52 -13.30
C GLY A 411 -4.60 -39.09 -14.36
N GLY A 412 -4.53 -38.48 -15.54
CA GLY A 412 -3.66 -38.91 -16.63
C GLY A 412 -2.18 -38.75 -16.30
N LEU A 413 -1.81 -37.83 -15.39
CA LEU A 413 -0.48 -37.70 -14.81
C LEU A 413 -0.57 -37.91 -13.29
N SER A 414 0.32 -38.72 -12.73
CA SER A 414 0.32 -39.04 -11.29
C SER A 414 1.73 -39.31 -10.75
N GLY A 415 1.83 -39.47 -9.42
CA GLY A 415 3.06 -39.85 -8.74
C GLY A 415 3.87 -38.67 -8.21
N ASN A 416 4.89 -38.99 -7.41
CA ASN A 416 5.76 -38.05 -6.69
C ASN A 416 7.08 -37.74 -7.42
N GLY A 417 7.19 -38.07 -8.71
CA GLY A 417 8.39 -37.82 -9.52
C GLY A 417 8.42 -36.44 -10.18
N ARG A 418 9.37 -36.23 -11.09
CA ARG A 418 9.58 -34.94 -11.76
C ARG A 418 9.09 -34.97 -13.22
N LEU A 419 8.25 -34.03 -13.59
CA LEU A 419 7.89 -33.76 -14.99
C LEU A 419 8.72 -32.59 -15.52
N VAL A 420 9.35 -32.73 -16.67
CA VAL A 420 10.15 -31.69 -17.34
C VAL A 420 9.61 -31.48 -18.74
N VAL A 421 9.24 -30.25 -19.08
CA VAL A 421 8.93 -29.83 -20.45
C VAL A 421 10.07 -28.94 -20.92
N SER A 422 11.01 -29.51 -21.68
CA SER A 422 12.22 -28.81 -22.15
C SER A 422 12.01 -28.01 -23.43
N GLY A 423 10.92 -28.27 -24.16
CA GLY A 423 10.55 -27.56 -25.37
C GLY A 423 9.15 -27.95 -25.85
N GLY A 424 8.58 -27.12 -26.73
CA GLY A 424 7.20 -27.29 -27.21
C GLY A 424 6.14 -27.07 -26.12
N GLU A 425 4.87 -27.25 -26.48
CA GLU A 425 3.74 -27.00 -25.58
C GLU A 425 3.10 -28.30 -25.11
N LEU A 426 2.96 -28.49 -23.79
CA LEU A 426 2.16 -29.54 -23.18
C LEU A 426 0.78 -29.01 -22.78
N THR A 427 -0.28 -29.44 -23.45
CA THR A 427 -1.66 -29.12 -23.05
C THR A 427 -2.22 -30.13 -22.06
N LEU A 428 -2.70 -29.64 -20.91
CA LEU A 428 -3.37 -30.42 -19.88
C LEU A 428 -4.85 -30.01 -19.80
N SER A 429 -5.74 -30.93 -20.17
CA SER A 429 -7.17 -30.62 -20.31
C SER A 429 -8.08 -31.30 -19.28
N LYS A 430 -7.51 -32.00 -18.30
CA LYS A 430 -8.21 -32.63 -17.17
C LYS A 430 -7.37 -32.61 -15.90
N ALA A 431 -8.03 -32.64 -14.75
CA ALA A 431 -7.41 -32.58 -13.43
C ALA A 431 -6.46 -33.76 -13.17
N ASN A 432 -5.31 -33.48 -12.55
CA ASN A 432 -4.27 -34.45 -12.19
C ASN A 432 -3.98 -34.39 -10.68
N ALA A 433 -4.99 -34.63 -9.84
CA ALA A 433 -4.87 -34.53 -8.37
C ALA A 433 -3.79 -35.44 -7.78
N GLY A 434 -3.43 -36.53 -8.46
CA GLY A 434 -2.35 -37.45 -8.06
C GLY A 434 -0.95 -37.01 -8.47
N LEU A 435 -0.79 -35.92 -9.23
CA LEU A 435 0.52 -35.35 -9.58
C LEU A 435 1.07 -34.57 -8.38
N ALA A 436 1.89 -35.24 -7.59
CA ALA A 436 2.39 -34.74 -6.30
C ALA A 436 3.87 -34.34 -6.31
N GLY A 437 4.62 -34.73 -7.35
CA GLY A 437 6.03 -34.37 -7.50
C GLY A 437 6.24 -33.16 -8.40
N SER A 438 7.47 -32.63 -8.50
CA SER A 438 7.73 -31.32 -9.12
C SER A 438 7.51 -31.27 -10.63
N THR A 439 7.04 -30.14 -11.15
CA THR A 439 7.03 -29.83 -12.59
C THR A 439 8.07 -28.77 -12.91
N ALA A 440 8.78 -28.89 -14.03
CA ALA A 440 9.69 -27.87 -14.54
C ALA A 440 9.42 -27.57 -16.02
N ILE A 441 9.37 -26.28 -16.33
CA ILE A 441 9.22 -25.73 -17.66
C ILE A 441 10.57 -25.12 -18.02
N GLY A 442 11.27 -25.73 -18.97
CA GLY A 442 12.55 -25.24 -19.47
C GLY A 442 12.39 -24.05 -20.40
N ALA A 443 13.52 -23.42 -20.75
CA ALA A 443 13.56 -22.37 -21.76
C ALA A 443 13.00 -22.88 -23.10
N GLY A 444 12.08 -22.14 -23.72
CA GLY A 444 11.35 -22.53 -24.92
C GLY A 444 10.28 -23.63 -24.73
N GLY A 445 10.05 -24.09 -23.51
CA GLY A 445 8.95 -25.00 -23.14
C GLY A 445 7.71 -24.25 -22.68
N ALA A 446 6.54 -24.85 -22.86
CA ALA A 446 5.28 -24.31 -22.37
C ALA A 446 4.35 -25.39 -21.79
N ILE A 447 3.55 -25.02 -20.79
CA ILE A 447 2.44 -25.84 -20.31
C ILE A 447 1.16 -25.01 -20.37
N THR A 448 0.11 -25.54 -21.00
CA THR A 448 -1.20 -24.89 -21.13
C THR A 448 -2.26 -25.65 -20.36
N LEU A 449 -2.94 -24.96 -19.45
CA LEU A 449 -4.00 -25.49 -18.59
C LEU A 449 -5.36 -25.05 -19.14
N THR A 450 -6.18 -25.99 -19.61
CA THR A 450 -7.52 -25.69 -20.15
C THR A 450 -8.67 -26.22 -19.27
N ASP A 451 -8.35 -26.73 -18.09
CA ASP A 451 -9.31 -27.17 -17.06
C ASP A 451 -8.69 -26.94 -15.67
N THR A 452 -9.50 -27.07 -14.63
CA THR A 452 -9.10 -26.91 -13.22
C THR A 452 -8.25 -28.10 -12.72
N GLY A 453 -7.34 -27.84 -11.77
CA GLY A 453 -6.59 -28.89 -11.05
C GLY A 453 -5.63 -29.71 -11.92
N THR A 454 -5.26 -29.18 -13.08
CA THR A 454 -4.48 -29.85 -14.13
C THR A 454 -3.01 -30.13 -13.76
N LEU A 455 -2.43 -29.37 -12.83
CA LEU A 455 -1.05 -29.58 -12.33
C LEU A 455 -0.97 -30.21 -10.93
N GLY A 456 -2.09 -30.68 -10.37
CA GLY A 456 -2.11 -31.21 -9.00
C GLY A 456 -1.64 -30.17 -7.97
N SER A 457 -0.89 -30.62 -6.95
CA SER A 457 -0.38 -29.78 -5.86
C SER A 457 1.14 -29.54 -5.89
N ALA A 458 1.78 -30.00 -6.96
CA ALA A 458 3.23 -29.95 -7.17
C ALA A 458 3.83 -28.52 -7.18
N ALA A 459 5.09 -28.38 -6.77
CA ALA A 459 5.86 -27.18 -7.09
C ALA A 459 6.12 -27.09 -8.61
N VAL A 460 6.11 -25.89 -9.16
CA VAL A 460 6.30 -25.60 -10.59
C VAL A 460 7.43 -24.59 -10.76
N ASP A 461 8.50 -25.01 -11.43
CA ASP A 461 9.64 -24.16 -11.77
C ASP A 461 9.59 -23.73 -13.24
N ILE A 462 9.64 -22.42 -13.50
CA ILE A 462 9.48 -21.83 -14.84
C ILE A 462 10.77 -21.10 -15.20
N ALA A 463 11.65 -21.76 -15.96
CA ALA A 463 13.00 -21.26 -16.24
C ALA A 463 13.06 -20.38 -17.51
N GLY A 464 13.94 -19.38 -17.53
CA GLY A 464 14.27 -18.61 -18.73
C GLY A 464 13.06 -17.92 -19.34
N ASP A 465 12.74 -18.25 -20.58
CA ASP A 465 11.57 -17.82 -21.36
C ASP A 465 10.48 -18.90 -21.44
N GLY A 466 10.50 -19.88 -20.53
CA GLY A 466 9.45 -20.89 -20.43
C GLY A 466 8.11 -20.29 -20.01
N ALA A 467 6.99 -20.89 -20.45
CA ALA A 467 5.65 -20.32 -20.25
C ALA A 467 4.67 -21.26 -19.54
N LEU A 468 3.95 -20.74 -18.55
CA LEU A 468 2.78 -21.38 -17.94
C LEU A 468 1.51 -20.62 -18.35
N ASN A 469 0.67 -21.23 -19.19
CA ASN A 469 -0.56 -20.62 -19.70
C ASN A 469 -1.78 -21.10 -18.90
N LEU A 470 -2.48 -20.18 -18.25
CA LEU A 470 -3.62 -20.42 -17.38
C LEU A 470 -4.91 -19.98 -18.09
N ASN A 471 -5.52 -20.89 -18.87
CA ASN A 471 -6.66 -20.61 -19.75
C ASN A 471 -8.01 -21.10 -19.19
N ALA A 472 -8.05 -21.56 -17.94
CA ALA A 472 -9.27 -21.95 -17.24
C ALA A 472 -9.34 -21.29 -15.87
N ALA A 473 -10.57 -20.93 -15.46
CA ALA A 473 -10.80 -20.32 -14.17
C ALA A 473 -10.51 -21.33 -13.04
N GLN A 474 -9.59 -21.00 -12.12
CA GLN A 474 -9.11 -21.96 -11.11
C GLN A 474 -8.42 -21.29 -9.93
N THR A 475 -8.25 -22.04 -8.84
CA THR A 475 -7.33 -21.70 -7.75
C THR A 475 -6.08 -22.56 -7.86
N LEU A 476 -4.93 -21.92 -8.02
CA LEU A 476 -3.63 -22.57 -8.14
C LEU A 476 -2.89 -22.46 -6.80
N ALA A 477 -2.84 -23.59 -6.07
CA ALA A 477 -2.14 -23.70 -4.79
C ALA A 477 -0.66 -24.08 -4.94
N ASN A 478 -0.21 -24.35 -6.16
CA ASN A 478 1.15 -24.72 -6.49
C ASN A 478 2.14 -23.63 -6.06
N ILE A 479 3.33 -24.06 -5.61
CA ILE A 479 4.44 -23.16 -5.33
C ILE A 479 5.16 -22.89 -6.66
N LEU A 480 5.16 -21.63 -7.09
CA LEU A 480 5.75 -21.17 -8.35
C LEU A 480 7.13 -20.55 -8.11
N SER A 481 8.11 -20.95 -8.93
CA SER A 481 9.48 -20.42 -8.92
C SER A 481 10.00 -20.17 -10.34
N GLY A 482 11.17 -19.55 -10.45
CA GLY A 482 11.84 -19.29 -11.72
C GLY A 482 11.53 -17.92 -12.31
N GLY A 483 12.10 -17.64 -13.48
CA GLY A 483 12.14 -16.32 -14.12
C GLY A 483 11.36 -16.18 -15.43
N GLY A 484 10.60 -17.19 -15.84
CA GLY A 484 9.83 -17.16 -17.10
C GLY A 484 8.48 -16.45 -17.02
N ASP A 485 7.55 -16.88 -17.85
CA ASP A 485 6.27 -16.21 -18.06
C ASP A 485 5.09 -17.02 -17.50
N ILE A 486 4.19 -16.35 -16.80
CA ILE A 486 2.88 -16.88 -16.41
C ILE A 486 1.82 -16.08 -17.16
N ASN A 487 1.15 -16.71 -18.12
CA ASN A 487 0.14 -16.06 -18.96
C ASN A 487 -1.26 -16.38 -18.43
N THR A 488 -1.98 -15.38 -17.92
CA THR A 488 -3.32 -15.52 -17.34
C THR A 488 -4.39 -15.07 -18.33
N GLY A 489 -5.13 -16.03 -18.89
CA GLY A 489 -6.22 -15.80 -19.85
C GLY A 489 -7.63 -16.04 -19.29
N ALA A 490 -7.74 -16.32 -17.98
CA ALA A 490 -8.99 -16.59 -17.29
C ALA A 490 -8.96 -16.04 -15.85
N SER A 491 -10.04 -16.25 -15.08
CA SER A 491 -10.09 -15.89 -13.66
C SER A 491 -9.30 -16.88 -12.80
N VAL A 492 -8.07 -16.52 -12.43
CA VAL A 492 -7.13 -17.35 -11.68
C VAL A 492 -6.91 -16.77 -10.29
N THR A 493 -6.99 -17.60 -9.25
CA THR A 493 -6.53 -17.24 -7.90
C THR A 493 -5.21 -17.95 -7.60
N LEU A 494 -4.15 -17.21 -7.27
CA LEU A 494 -2.92 -17.78 -6.74
C LEU A 494 -3.02 -17.83 -5.22
N SER A 495 -2.97 -19.03 -4.63
CA SER A 495 -2.99 -19.22 -3.17
C SER A 495 -1.69 -19.77 -2.60
N GLY A 496 -0.79 -20.27 -3.46
CA GLY A 496 0.55 -20.70 -3.07
C GLY A 496 1.46 -19.53 -2.65
N SER A 497 2.37 -19.78 -1.70
CA SER A 497 3.44 -18.83 -1.36
C SER A 497 4.60 -19.02 -2.34
N ASN A 498 4.80 -18.06 -3.24
CA ASN A 498 5.68 -18.22 -4.40
C ASN A 498 7.03 -17.51 -4.20
N THR A 499 8.06 -18.00 -4.88
CA THR A 499 9.39 -17.35 -4.98
C THR A 499 9.71 -16.91 -6.42
N PHE A 500 8.71 -16.97 -7.30
CA PHE A 500 8.78 -16.56 -8.69
C PHE A 500 9.37 -15.15 -8.86
N SER A 501 10.16 -14.96 -9.91
CA SER A 501 10.85 -13.71 -10.23
C SER A 501 10.64 -13.26 -11.68
N GLY A 502 9.78 -13.94 -12.44
CA GLY A 502 9.46 -13.65 -13.83
C GLY A 502 8.27 -12.71 -14.01
N ALA A 503 7.58 -12.81 -15.15
CA ALA A 503 6.46 -11.95 -15.49
C ALA A 503 5.10 -12.67 -15.35
N HIS A 504 4.16 -12.00 -14.68
CA HIS A 504 2.74 -12.34 -14.75
C HIS A 504 2.08 -11.52 -15.85
N ASN A 505 1.79 -12.14 -16.98
CA ASN A 505 1.15 -11.51 -18.13
C ASN A 505 -0.35 -11.78 -18.09
N VAL A 506 -1.16 -10.78 -17.76
CA VAL A 506 -2.63 -10.90 -17.72
C VAL A 506 -3.19 -10.36 -19.02
N GLY A 507 -3.84 -11.24 -19.81
CA GLY A 507 -4.40 -10.90 -21.11
C GLY A 507 -5.89 -10.56 -21.06
N LYS A 508 -6.50 -10.51 -22.25
CA LYS A 508 -7.94 -10.28 -22.43
C LYS A 508 -8.79 -11.27 -21.63
N GLY A 509 -9.72 -10.77 -20.82
CA GLY A 509 -10.57 -11.58 -19.93
C GLY A 509 -9.84 -12.26 -18.77
N GLY A 510 -8.53 -12.01 -18.60
CA GLY A 510 -7.74 -12.53 -17.50
C GLY A 510 -7.97 -11.73 -16.21
N ALA A 511 -8.14 -12.44 -15.09
CA ALA A 511 -8.21 -11.84 -13.77
C ALA A 511 -7.32 -12.62 -12.80
N LEU A 512 -6.21 -12.02 -12.39
CA LEU A 512 -5.26 -12.62 -11.46
C LEU A 512 -5.58 -12.17 -10.02
N THR A 513 -6.09 -13.08 -9.19
CA THR A 513 -6.47 -12.81 -7.81
C THR A 513 -5.42 -13.30 -6.81
N ILE A 514 -5.08 -12.46 -5.84
CA ILE A 514 -4.18 -12.76 -4.74
C ILE A 514 -4.77 -12.30 -3.39
N SER A 515 -4.37 -12.95 -2.30
CA SER A 515 -4.70 -12.53 -0.93
C SER A 515 -3.46 -12.24 -0.07
N GLN A 516 -2.28 -12.61 -0.56
CA GLN A 516 -0.98 -12.30 0.03
C GLN A 516 -0.02 -11.83 -1.06
N ALA A 517 0.86 -10.87 -0.75
CA ALA A 517 1.78 -10.31 -1.74
C ALA A 517 2.75 -11.36 -2.33
N ASN A 518 3.20 -12.31 -1.51
CA ASN A 518 4.04 -13.44 -1.94
C ASN A 518 3.32 -14.43 -2.89
N ASN A 519 2.00 -14.31 -3.10
CA ASN A 519 1.34 -15.07 -4.16
C ASN A 519 1.85 -14.64 -5.55
N LEU A 520 2.34 -13.40 -5.72
CA LEU A 520 2.97 -12.95 -6.96
C LEU A 520 4.45 -13.38 -7.09
N GLY A 521 5.07 -13.85 -6.01
CA GLY A 521 6.49 -14.21 -5.97
C GLY A 521 7.35 -13.22 -5.20
N GLY A 522 8.65 -13.20 -5.51
CA GLY A 522 9.59 -12.23 -4.96
C GLY A 522 9.44 -10.83 -5.58
N VAL A 523 10.18 -9.85 -5.03
CA VAL A 523 10.09 -8.44 -5.46
C VAL A 523 10.50 -8.20 -6.93
N ALA A 524 11.28 -9.11 -7.50
CA ALA A 524 11.70 -9.04 -8.90
C ALA A 524 10.60 -9.45 -9.89
N ALA A 525 9.54 -10.16 -9.42
CA ALA A 525 8.43 -10.49 -10.29
C ALA A 525 7.66 -9.23 -10.72
N THR A 526 7.17 -9.23 -11.95
CA THR A 526 6.39 -8.14 -12.54
C THR A 526 4.96 -8.59 -12.83
N VAL A 527 4.02 -7.65 -12.84
CA VAL A 527 2.65 -7.91 -13.29
C VAL A 527 2.32 -6.96 -14.44
N ASN A 528 2.01 -7.54 -15.60
CA ASN A 528 1.73 -6.83 -16.84
C ASN A 528 0.27 -7.07 -17.24
N LEU A 529 -0.55 -6.02 -17.12
CA LEU A 529 -1.94 -6.04 -17.57
C LEU A 529 -2.00 -5.63 -19.05
N ASN A 530 -1.87 -6.62 -19.93
CA ASN A 530 -1.58 -6.43 -21.36
C ASN A 530 -2.82 -6.08 -22.22
N ASP A 531 -4.02 -6.04 -21.63
CA ASP A 531 -5.28 -5.77 -22.32
C ASP A 531 -6.20 -4.89 -21.45
N ALA A 532 -7.12 -4.16 -22.07
CA ALA A 532 -8.09 -3.31 -21.37
C ALA A 532 -9.00 -4.11 -20.41
N GLU A 533 -9.29 -5.38 -20.72
CA GLU A 533 -10.10 -6.26 -19.86
C GLU A 533 -9.28 -6.95 -18.76
N ALA A 534 -7.95 -6.78 -18.73
CA ALA A 534 -7.06 -7.45 -17.78
C ALA A 534 -7.19 -6.90 -16.35
N GLN A 535 -7.25 -7.80 -15.37
CA GLN A 535 -7.35 -7.42 -13.96
C GLN A 535 -6.33 -8.08 -13.04
N LEU A 536 -5.76 -7.30 -12.11
CA LEU A 536 -5.12 -7.79 -10.89
C LEU A 536 -6.06 -7.52 -9.71
N VAL A 537 -6.43 -8.55 -8.96
CA VAL A 537 -7.38 -8.46 -7.85
C VAL A 537 -6.64 -8.73 -6.53
N LEU A 538 -6.55 -7.71 -5.69
CA LEU A 538 -6.05 -7.78 -4.31
C LEU A 538 -7.26 -8.02 -3.40
N ASN A 539 -7.51 -9.27 -2.99
CA ASN A 539 -8.71 -9.65 -2.24
C ASN A 539 -8.36 -10.03 -0.79
N GLY A 540 -8.77 -9.20 0.17
CA GLY A 540 -8.43 -9.36 1.59
C GLY A 540 -6.91 -9.26 1.88
N LEU A 541 -6.16 -8.58 1.02
CA LEU A 541 -4.72 -8.43 1.15
C LEU A 541 -4.38 -7.52 2.33
N ASN A 542 -3.51 -7.98 3.23
CA ASN A 542 -2.91 -7.15 4.28
C ASN A 542 -1.39 -7.15 4.10
N GLY A 543 -0.84 -6.09 3.49
CA GLY A 543 0.59 -5.99 3.23
C GLY A 543 0.93 -5.19 1.97
N ALA A 544 2.22 -5.12 1.66
CA ALA A 544 2.75 -4.35 0.54
C ALA A 544 2.99 -5.22 -0.70
N VAL A 545 2.47 -4.76 -1.85
CA VAL A 545 2.87 -5.24 -3.18
C VAL A 545 4.04 -4.36 -3.64
N ASN A 546 5.23 -4.93 -3.60
CA ASN A 546 6.46 -4.28 -4.04
C ASN A 546 6.84 -4.64 -5.49
N ASN A 547 6.05 -5.52 -6.12
CA ASN A 547 6.19 -5.88 -7.52
C ASN A 547 5.92 -4.66 -8.41
N ALA A 548 6.69 -4.54 -9.49
CA ALA A 548 6.42 -3.53 -10.51
C ALA A 548 5.15 -3.92 -11.29
N LEU A 549 4.24 -2.96 -11.42
CA LEU A 549 2.99 -3.10 -12.14
C LEU A 549 3.06 -2.28 -13.43
N SER A 550 2.67 -2.90 -14.55
CA SER A 550 2.45 -2.22 -15.81
C SER A 550 1.06 -2.55 -16.35
N GLY A 551 0.50 -1.66 -17.17
CA GLY A 551 -0.81 -1.91 -17.74
C GLY A 551 -1.19 -0.90 -18.80
N VAL A 552 -2.01 -1.34 -19.75
CA VAL A 552 -2.61 -0.46 -20.76
C VAL A 552 -3.77 0.36 -20.17
N ALA A 553 -4.26 1.35 -20.94
CA ALA A 553 -5.46 2.07 -20.57
C ALA A 553 -6.64 1.11 -20.32
N ASP A 554 -7.53 1.48 -19.40
CA ASP A 554 -8.71 0.71 -18.96
C ASP A 554 -8.45 -0.61 -18.21
N SER A 555 -7.22 -1.14 -18.21
CA SER A 555 -6.85 -2.26 -17.33
C SER A 555 -7.07 -1.89 -15.85
N THR A 556 -7.36 -2.88 -15.00
CA THR A 556 -7.82 -2.61 -13.63
C THR A 556 -7.00 -3.33 -12.57
N VAL A 557 -6.56 -2.60 -11.54
CA VAL A 557 -6.13 -3.19 -10.27
C VAL A 557 -7.27 -3.05 -9.27
N SER A 558 -7.96 -4.14 -8.96
CA SER A 558 -9.08 -4.15 -8.02
C SER A 558 -8.59 -4.44 -6.59
N VAL A 559 -8.83 -3.52 -5.66
CA VAL A 559 -8.52 -3.68 -4.23
C VAL A 559 -9.83 -3.90 -3.48
N THR A 560 -10.06 -5.12 -2.98
CA THR A 560 -11.38 -5.58 -2.49
C THR A 560 -11.30 -6.43 -1.23
N GLY A 561 -12.44 -6.73 -0.62
CA GLY A 561 -12.56 -7.69 0.49
C GLY A 561 -11.96 -7.19 1.80
N GLY A 562 -12.05 -5.89 2.09
CA GLY A 562 -11.46 -5.27 3.28
C GLY A 562 -9.93 -5.24 3.26
N SER A 563 -9.33 -5.14 2.07
CA SER A 563 -7.87 -5.12 1.93
C SER A 563 -7.25 -3.90 2.61
N LEU A 564 -6.10 -4.09 3.26
CA LEU A 564 -5.17 -3.06 3.73
C LEU A 564 -3.91 -3.14 2.86
N ALA A 565 -4.07 -2.88 1.56
CA ALA A 565 -3.02 -3.04 0.57
C ALA A 565 -2.11 -1.80 0.57
N ALA A 566 -0.81 -2.00 0.41
CA ALA A 566 0.14 -0.93 0.13
C ALA A 566 0.86 -1.18 -1.20
N LEU A 567 1.18 -0.12 -1.95
CA LEU A 567 2.01 -0.22 -3.15
C LEU A 567 3.39 0.39 -2.87
N GLY A 568 4.43 -0.42 -3.06
CA GLY A 568 5.82 0.00 -2.87
C GLY A 568 6.69 -0.12 -4.12
N GLY A 569 6.22 -0.80 -5.17
CA GLY A 569 6.92 -0.93 -6.44
C GLY A 569 6.93 0.35 -7.28
N ASP A 570 7.78 0.39 -8.30
CA ASP A 570 7.72 1.38 -9.37
C ASP A 570 6.64 0.97 -10.38
N ASN A 571 5.53 1.71 -10.37
CA ASN A 571 4.37 1.47 -11.21
C ASN A 571 4.21 2.57 -12.26
N SER A 572 5.30 3.26 -12.64
CA SER A 572 5.30 4.31 -13.67
C SER A 572 4.75 3.85 -15.02
N GLY A 573 4.82 2.55 -15.33
CA GLY A 573 4.24 1.92 -16.51
C GLY A 573 2.76 1.53 -16.41
N PHE A 574 2.09 1.80 -15.29
CA PHE A 574 0.66 1.51 -15.13
C PHE A 574 -0.20 2.70 -15.60
N LEU A 575 -1.03 2.45 -16.63
CA LEU A 575 -1.91 3.45 -17.25
C LEU A 575 -3.40 3.17 -17.00
N GLY A 576 -3.71 2.17 -16.18
CA GLY A 576 -5.07 1.72 -15.89
C GLY A 576 -5.72 2.43 -14.70
N THR A 577 -6.69 1.76 -14.08
CA THR A 577 -7.42 2.26 -12.90
C THR A 577 -7.21 1.36 -11.69
N TYR A 578 -6.95 1.97 -10.53
CA TYR A 578 -7.09 1.30 -9.23
C TYR A 578 -8.54 1.41 -8.75
N SER A 579 -9.29 0.31 -8.79
CA SER A 579 -10.66 0.24 -8.27
C SER A 579 -10.62 -0.23 -6.82
N VAL A 580 -10.81 0.67 -5.86
CA VAL A 580 -10.83 0.36 -4.42
C VAL A 580 -12.27 0.20 -3.96
N GLN A 581 -12.60 -0.97 -3.43
CA GLN A 581 -13.98 -1.39 -3.10
C GLN A 581 -14.05 -2.32 -1.88
N GLY A 582 -15.26 -2.57 -1.37
CA GLY A 582 -15.50 -3.50 -0.26
C GLY A 582 -14.78 -3.09 1.03
N ASP A 583 -14.90 -1.81 1.39
CA ASP A 583 -14.30 -1.19 2.59
C ASP A 583 -12.77 -1.37 2.67
N SER A 584 -12.10 -1.27 1.52
CA SER A 584 -10.65 -1.45 1.42
C SER A 584 -9.88 -0.13 1.49
N THR A 585 -8.63 -0.22 1.93
CA THR A 585 -7.66 0.87 1.92
C THR A 585 -6.50 0.53 0.98
N LEU A 586 -6.16 1.48 0.11
CA LEU A 586 -4.96 1.47 -0.72
C LEU A 586 -3.97 2.51 -0.20
N ARG A 587 -2.81 2.09 0.31
CA ARG A 587 -1.77 2.96 0.85
C ARG A 587 -0.64 3.17 -0.14
N VAL A 588 -0.23 4.42 -0.38
CA VAL A 588 0.87 4.77 -1.28
C VAL A 588 1.75 5.86 -0.68
N GLY A 589 3.07 5.75 -0.89
CA GLY A 589 4.04 6.71 -0.37
C GLY A 589 4.75 7.57 -1.42
N SER A 590 4.52 7.33 -2.71
CA SER A 590 5.13 8.11 -3.78
C SER A 590 4.24 8.16 -5.03
N ALA A 591 4.45 9.15 -5.89
CA ALA A 591 3.76 9.26 -7.18
C ALA A 591 4.02 8.04 -8.08
N GLY A 592 5.25 7.51 -8.04
CA GLY A 592 5.64 6.32 -8.82
C GLY A 592 4.87 5.07 -8.42
N SER A 593 4.33 5.00 -7.21
CA SER A 593 3.62 3.82 -6.70
C SER A 593 2.21 3.65 -7.28
N LEU A 594 1.59 4.71 -7.84
CA LEU A 594 0.35 4.59 -8.62
C LEU A 594 0.61 4.61 -10.13
N GLY A 595 1.71 5.21 -10.57
CA GLY A 595 1.91 5.55 -11.98
C GLY A 595 1.32 6.92 -12.31
N ALA A 596 2.03 7.69 -13.13
CA ALA A 596 1.79 9.13 -13.27
C ALA A 596 0.39 9.50 -13.83
N ASN A 597 -0.22 8.61 -14.61
CA ASN A 597 -1.49 8.84 -15.30
C ASN A 597 -2.60 7.84 -14.90
N ALA A 598 -2.38 7.03 -13.87
CA ALA A 598 -3.38 6.06 -13.44
C ALA A 598 -4.58 6.75 -12.79
N GLY A 599 -5.78 6.22 -13.05
CA GLY A 599 -6.99 6.62 -12.34
C GLY A 599 -7.11 5.89 -10.99
N VAL A 600 -7.74 6.51 -10.00
CA VAL A 600 -8.18 5.84 -8.77
C VAL A 600 -9.68 6.00 -8.64
N LEU A 601 -10.40 4.89 -8.55
CA LEU A 601 -11.84 4.85 -8.32
C LEU A 601 -12.11 4.32 -6.92
N LEU A 602 -12.64 5.17 -6.03
CA LEU A 602 -13.10 4.78 -4.70
C LEU A 602 -14.59 4.42 -4.76
N ASN A 603 -14.89 3.14 -4.95
CA ASN A 603 -16.23 2.62 -5.20
C ASN A 603 -17.02 2.37 -3.90
N GLY A 604 -17.34 3.46 -3.20
CA GLY A 604 -18.12 3.47 -1.95
C GLY A 604 -17.43 4.23 -0.82
N ALA A 605 -18.24 4.69 0.15
CA ALA A 605 -17.81 5.60 1.21
C ALA A 605 -16.81 5.01 2.23
N GLY A 606 -16.78 3.67 2.39
CA GLY A 606 -15.82 3.00 3.28
C GLY A 606 -14.42 2.81 2.69
N ASN A 607 -14.22 3.16 1.40
CA ASN A 607 -12.95 2.93 0.72
C ASN A 607 -12.01 4.14 0.86
N THR A 608 -10.72 3.86 1.07
CA THR A 608 -9.73 4.91 1.32
C THR A 608 -8.53 4.79 0.37
N LEU A 609 -8.14 5.89 -0.27
CA LEU A 609 -6.78 6.08 -0.77
C LEU A 609 -5.99 6.80 0.31
N ASN A 610 -5.00 6.14 0.91
CA ASN A 610 -4.13 6.73 1.92
C ASN A 610 -2.78 7.13 1.31
N LEU A 611 -2.52 8.43 1.20
CA LEU A 611 -1.24 9.01 0.85
C LEU A 611 -0.37 9.13 2.11
N ALA A 612 0.34 8.06 2.46
CA ALA A 612 1.14 7.96 3.67
C ALA A 612 2.61 8.34 3.40
N ASN A 613 3.14 9.37 4.07
CA ASN A 613 4.49 9.91 3.81
C ASN A 613 4.69 10.36 2.35
N TYR A 614 3.61 10.69 1.65
CA TYR A 614 3.65 11.19 0.27
C TYR A 614 4.12 12.64 0.26
N SER A 615 5.06 12.99 -0.62
CA SER A 615 5.54 14.37 -0.79
C SER A 615 5.49 14.80 -2.25
N GLY A 616 5.01 16.02 -2.50
CA GLY A 616 5.01 16.66 -3.82
C GLY A 616 3.63 16.81 -4.45
N THR A 617 3.60 17.03 -5.77
CA THR A 617 2.36 17.20 -6.52
C THR A 617 1.68 15.85 -6.74
N PHE A 618 0.38 15.77 -6.47
CA PHE A 618 -0.44 14.60 -6.75
C PHE A 618 -1.13 14.77 -8.11
N GLY A 619 -0.65 14.02 -9.10
CA GLY A 619 -1.09 14.16 -10.50
C GLY A 619 -2.26 13.25 -10.90
N ASN A 620 -2.54 12.20 -10.11
CA ASN A 620 -3.59 11.25 -10.40
C ASN A 620 -5.00 11.85 -10.23
N GLN A 621 -5.98 11.24 -10.89
CA GLN A 621 -7.40 11.57 -10.72
C GLN A 621 -8.04 10.56 -9.78
N VAL A 622 -8.77 11.05 -8.77
CA VAL A 622 -9.53 10.24 -7.82
C VAL A 622 -11.02 10.50 -8.02
N ALA A 623 -11.76 9.46 -8.38
CA ALA A 623 -13.20 9.47 -8.61
C ALA A 623 -13.95 8.58 -7.61
N GLY A 624 -15.27 8.75 -7.51
CA GLY A 624 -16.13 7.96 -6.62
C GLY A 624 -16.59 8.71 -5.37
N THR A 625 -16.81 7.99 -4.27
CA THR A 625 -17.43 8.51 -3.04
C THR A 625 -16.69 8.17 -1.74
N GLY A 626 -15.42 7.75 -1.84
CA GLY A 626 -14.59 7.36 -0.69
C GLY A 626 -13.76 8.50 -0.09
N LEU A 627 -12.71 8.13 0.65
CA LEU A 627 -11.84 9.03 1.40
C LEU A 627 -10.43 9.11 0.79
N LEU A 628 -9.91 10.31 0.59
CA LEU A 628 -8.48 10.57 0.45
C LEU A 628 -7.92 10.92 1.83
N ALA A 629 -7.11 10.03 2.40
CA ALA A 629 -6.44 10.26 3.68
C ALA A 629 -4.97 10.66 3.45
N LEU A 630 -4.50 11.66 4.18
CA LEU A 630 -3.09 12.06 4.24
C LEU A 630 -2.56 11.71 5.63
N THR A 631 -1.60 10.79 5.72
CA THR A 631 -1.04 10.32 7.00
C THR A 631 0.49 10.29 6.97
N ASP A 632 1.09 10.01 8.13
CA ASP A 632 2.54 9.81 8.29
C ASP A 632 3.37 10.99 7.72
N SER A 633 3.03 12.21 8.14
CA SER A 633 3.70 13.46 7.72
C SER A 633 3.66 13.74 6.21
N ALA A 634 2.58 13.35 5.52
CA ALA A 634 2.39 13.64 4.10
C ALA A 634 2.35 15.14 3.81
N ALA A 635 2.95 15.57 2.70
CA ALA A 635 2.98 16.94 2.21
C ALA A 635 2.54 16.98 0.73
N VAL A 636 1.23 16.96 0.50
CA VAL A 636 0.63 16.79 -0.82
C VAL A 636 0.25 18.14 -1.42
N THR A 637 0.48 18.32 -2.71
CA THR A 637 0.02 19.50 -3.48
C THR A 637 -1.00 19.08 -4.54
N LEU A 638 -2.16 19.74 -4.56
CA LEU A 638 -3.13 19.69 -5.65
C LEU A 638 -3.05 20.99 -6.44
N ASN A 639 -2.91 20.88 -7.76
CA ASN A 639 -2.80 22.01 -8.67
C ASN A 639 -3.89 22.00 -9.77
N SER A 640 -4.82 21.04 -9.71
CA SER A 640 -5.94 20.94 -10.63
C SER A 640 -7.22 20.50 -9.90
N ALA A 641 -8.34 21.15 -10.22
CA ALA A 641 -9.65 20.72 -9.72
C ALA A 641 -10.05 19.32 -10.24
N ALA A 642 -9.42 18.84 -11.32
CA ALA A 642 -9.66 17.50 -11.86
C ALA A 642 -8.98 16.39 -11.03
N ASN A 643 -8.10 16.72 -10.08
CA ASN A 643 -7.46 15.71 -9.25
C ASN A 643 -8.47 14.94 -8.38
N LEU A 644 -9.52 15.60 -7.88
CA LEU A 644 -10.50 15.00 -6.98
C LEU A 644 -11.93 15.26 -7.46
N ALA A 645 -12.72 14.21 -7.65
CA ALA A 645 -14.15 14.33 -7.95
C ALA A 645 -14.95 14.82 -6.73
N ALA A 646 -16.08 15.50 -6.96
CA ALA A 646 -16.90 16.14 -5.90
C ALA A 646 -17.42 15.20 -4.79
N GLY A 647 -17.45 13.89 -5.02
CA GLY A 647 -17.88 12.90 -4.04
C GLY A 647 -16.79 12.44 -3.06
N ILE A 648 -15.54 12.82 -3.28
CA ILE A 648 -14.40 12.38 -2.47
C ILE A 648 -14.33 13.21 -1.19
N GLY A 649 -14.27 12.54 -0.03
CA GLY A 649 -13.89 13.16 1.24
C GLY A 649 -12.37 13.29 1.35
N VAL A 650 -11.88 14.25 2.13
CA VAL A 650 -10.46 14.47 2.39
C VAL A 650 -10.21 14.53 3.89
N ASP A 651 -9.32 13.68 4.38
CA ASP A 651 -8.83 13.71 5.76
C ASP A 651 -7.34 14.06 5.79
N ILE A 652 -6.97 15.05 6.62
CA ILE A 652 -5.58 15.48 6.80
C ILE A 652 -5.16 15.19 8.24
N ALA A 653 -4.31 14.18 8.46
CA ALA A 653 -3.80 13.86 9.79
C ALA A 653 -2.97 15.02 10.38
N GLY A 654 -2.85 15.07 11.72
CA GLY A 654 -2.32 16.22 12.45
C GLY A 654 -0.89 16.67 12.09
N ASP A 655 -0.06 15.77 11.58
CA ASP A 655 1.32 16.04 11.15
C ASP A 655 1.45 16.21 9.63
N SER A 656 0.34 16.12 8.90
CA SER A 656 0.30 16.14 7.44
C SER A 656 -0.25 17.47 6.91
N ALA A 657 0.01 17.75 5.63
CA ALA A 657 -0.37 18.98 4.97
C ALA A 657 -0.89 18.75 3.54
N LEU A 658 -1.99 19.43 3.20
CA LEU A 658 -2.52 19.56 1.86
C LEU A 658 -2.33 20.99 1.36
N THR A 659 -1.72 21.17 0.20
CA THR A 659 -1.55 22.48 -0.44
C THR A 659 -2.43 22.57 -1.69
N LEU A 660 -3.29 23.58 -1.76
CA LEU A 660 -4.13 23.91 -2.90
C LEU A 660 -3.45 25.03 -3.71
N ALA A 661 -2.70 24.64 -4.74
CA ALA A 661 -1.89 25.55 -5.53
C ALA A 661 -2.69 26.16 -6.69
N GLY A 662 -3.08 27.44 -6.57
CA GLY A 662 -3.81 28.17 -7.62
C GLY A 662 -5.25 27.70 -7.84
N LEU A 663 -5.85 27.03 -6.85
CA LEU A 663 -7.24 26.59 -6.90
C LEU A 663 -8.12 27.64 -6.20
N ASN A 664 -9.16 28.12 -6.89
CA ASN A 664 -10.08 29.15 -6.39
C ASN A 664 -11.20 28.58 -5.48
N GLY A 665 -11.23 27.28 -5.23
CA GLY A 665 -12.17 26.70 -4.29
C GLY A 665 -11.92 25.25 -3.95
N PHE A 666 -12.64 24.79 -2.93
CA PHE A 666 -12.56 23.43 -2.42
C PHE A 666 -13.96 22.86 -2.16
N GLY A 667 -14.32 21.82 -2.91
CA GLY A 667 -15.67 21.24 -2.93
C GLY A 667 -15.85 19.99 -2.06
N GLN A 668 -14.79 19.52 -1.42
CA GLN A 668 -14.78 18.21 -0.78
C GLN A 668 -15.08 18.32 0.71
N ALA A 669 -15.75 17.30 1.27
CA ALA A 669 -15.88 17.14 2.72
C ALA A 669 -14.48 17.08 3.33
N LEU A 670 -14.21 17.91 4.34
CA LEU A 670 -12.88 18.04 4.93
C LEU A 670 -12.90 17.67 6.41
N THR A 671 -12.01 16.76 6.80
CA THR A 671 -11.79 16.32 8.18
C THR A 671 -10.30 16.29 8.52
N GLY A 672 -10.01 16.02 9.79
CA GLY A 672 -8.65 15.91 10.30
C GLY A 672 -8.15 17.19 10.97
N ALA A 673 -6.90 17.11 11.44
CA ALA A 673 -6.25 18.11 12.29
C ALA A 673 -4.97 18.70 11.68
N GLY A 674 -4.60 18.31 10.46
CA GLY A 674 -3.38 18.77 9.78
C GLY A 674 -3.49 20.18 9.21
N ALA A 675 -2.60 20.50 8.26
CA ALA A 675 -2.56 21.81 7.63
C ALA A 675 -3.21 21.79 6.22
N LEU A 676 -4.08 22.76 5.95
CA LEU A 676 -4.57 23.10 4.62
C LEU A 676 -3.94 24.43 4.18
N ASN A 677 -3.02 24.40 3.23
CA ASN A 677 -2.36 25.58 2.69
C ASN A 677 -3.06 26.04 1.41
N ILE A 678 -3.41 27.31 1.32
CA ILE A 678 -4.06 27.94 0.18
C ILE A 678 -3.11 29.00 -0.38
N THR A 679 -2.85 28.96 -1.68
CA THR A 679 -1.95 29.91 -2.37
C THR A 679 -2.60 30.63 -3.56
N ASP A 680 -3.93 30.64 -3.63
CA ASP A 680 -4.66 31.30 -4.72
C ASP A 680 -4.82 32.82 -4.47
N SER A 681 -4.30 33.62 -5.41
CA SER A 681 -4.36 35.07 -5.36
C SER A 681 -5.67 35.67 -5.89
N ASN A 682 -6.52 34.87 -6.54
CA ASN A 682 -7.71 35.34 -7.25
C ASN A 682 -9.02 35.20 -6.45
N GLY A 683 -8.98 34.57 -5.28
CA GLY A 683 -10.11 34.43 -4.37
C GLY A 683 -10.46 32.96 -4.17
N PHE A 684 -10.30 32.49 -2.93
CA PHE A 684 -10.63 31.12 -2.54
C PHE A 684 -11.97 31.03 -1.81
N SER A 685 -12.77 30.00 -2.13
CA SER A 685 -13.97 29.66 -1.37
C SER A 685 -14.16 28.16 -1.13
N PHE A 686 -14.55 27.80 0.09
CA PHE A 686 -15.13 26.51 0.42
C PHE A 686 -16.55 26.39 -0.16
N ALA A 687 -16.92 25.19 -0.58
CA ALA A 687 -18.29 24.84 -0.91
C ALA A 687 -19.07 24.40 0.35
N SER A 688 -20.40 24.34 0.27
CA SER A 688 -21.24 23.87 1.39
C SER A 688 -20.96 22.42 1.78
N SER A 689 -20.48 21.60 0.85
CA SER A 689 -20.11 20.19 1.06
C SER A 689 -18.86 20.01 1.91
N THR A 690 -18.03 21.05 2.10
CA THR A 690 -16.84 20.96 2.96
C THR A 690 -17.18 20.67 4.42
N GLY A 691 -18.32 21.16 4.90
CA GLY A 691 -18.75 20.96 6.28
C GLY A 691 -17.82 21.66 7.27
N SER A 692 -18.01 21.39 8.58
CA SER A 692 -17.34 22.07 9.70
C SER A 692 -16.49 21.13 10.58
N ALA A 693 -16.18 19.93 10.07
CA ALA A 693 -15.54 18.85 10.83
C ALA A 693 -14.01 18.98 10.90
N PHE A 694 -13.39 19.75 9.99
CA PHE A 694 -11.96 20.03 10.03
C PHE A 694 -11.59 20.84 11.28
N THR A 695 -10.62 20.34 12.04
CA THR A 695 -10.11 20.99 13.27
C THR A 695 -8.70 21.53 13.12
N GLY A 696 -8.08 21.29 11.96
CA GLY A 696 -6.71 21.66 11.65
C GLY A 696 -6.50 23.14 11.36
N GLN A 697 -5.35 23.44 10.77
CA GLN A 697 -4.93 24.80 10.43
C GLN A 697 -5.16 25.11 8.95
N VAL A 698 -5.90 26.17 8.64
CA VAL A 698 -6.02 26.71 7.28
C VAL A 698 -5.06 27.88 7.12
N ASN A 699 -4.02 27.73 6.31
CA ASN A 699 -3.00 28.74 6.06
C ASN A 699 -3.26 29.47 4.74
N LEU A 700 -3.41 30.79 4.80
CA LEU A 700 -3.48 31.65 3.62
C LEU A 700 -2.09 32.21 3.31
N ALA A 701 -1.56 32.00 2.11
CA ALA A 701 -0.31 32.61 1.65
C ALA A 701 -0.52 33.35 0.32
N GLY A 702 -0.31 34.67 0.29
CA GLY A 702 -0.56 35.48 -0.91
C GLY A 702 -2.01 35.40 -1.43
N SER A 703 -2.96 35.05 -0.57
CA SER A 703 -4.32 34.67 -0.98
C SER A 703 -5.37 35.70 -0.62
N GLN A 704 -6.44 35.79 -1.43
CA GLN A 704 -7.64 36.57 -1.09
C GLN A 704 -8.71 35.63 -0.51
N PHE A 705 -9.26 35.97 0.66
CA PHE A 705 -10.24 35.12 1.34
C PHE A 705 -11.34 35.96 1.98
N ALA A 706 -12.58 35.76 1.55
CA ALA A 706 -13.75 36.38 2.16
C ALA A 706 -14.30 35.49 3.28
N LEU A 707 -14.25 35.97 4.53
CA LEU A 707 -14.82 35.28 5.67
C LEU A 707 -16.32 35.59 5.77
N ALA A 708 -17.11 34.83 5.03
CA ALA A 708 -18.57 34.85 5.03
C ALA A 708 -19.16 33.51 4.56
N GLY A 709 -20.44 33.24 4.88
CA GLY A 709 -21.18 32.10 4.32
C GLY A 709 -20.51 30.75 4.56
N ASN A 710 -20.26 30.00 3.48
CA ASN A 710 -19.61 28.68 3.54
C ASN A 710 -18.20 28.74 4.13
N ASN A 711 -17.44 29.81 3.86
CA ASN A 711 -16.09 29.96 4.40
C ASN A 711 -16.10 30.03 5.93
N THR A 712 -17.02 30.81 6.50
CA THR A 712 -17.22 30.88 7.95
C THR A 712 -17.73 29.55 8.49
N ALA A 713 -18.70 28.92 7.81
CA ALA A 713 -19.26 27.64 8.24
C ALA A 713 -18.21 26.53 8.32
N SER A 714 -17.28 26.47 7.36
CA SER A 714 -16.21 25.47 7.33
C SER A 714 -15.10 25.68 8.35
N LEU A 715 -14.91 26.92 8.81
CA LEU A 715 -13.85 27.26 9.76
C LEU A 715 -14.30 27.20 11.23
N LYS A 716 -15.54 26.79 11.54
CA LYS A 716 -16.09 26.77 12.92
C LYS A 716 -15.24 26.03 13.95
N SER A 717 -14.52 24.99 13.53
CA SER A 717 -13.66 24.18 14.41
C SER A 717 -12.17 24.32 14.10
N ALA A 718 -11.82 25.04 13.04
CA ALA A 718 -10.47 25.13 12.49
C ALA A 718 -9.75 26.41 12.94
N THR A 719 -8.43 26.40 12.81
CA THR A 719 -7.59 27.59 13.01
C THR A 719 -7.32 28.26 11.67
N LEU A 720 -7.82 29.47 11.44
CA LEU A 720 -7.47 30.27 10.26
C LEU A 720 -6.19 31.06 10.52
N SER A 721 -5.20 30.92 9.65
CA SER A 721 -3.90 31.61 9.72
C SER A 721 -3.72 32.52 8.51
N VAL A 722 -3.68 33.83 8.74
CA VAL A 722 -3.58 34.86 7.70
C VAL A 722 -2.11 35.22 7.48
N GLY A 723 -1.45 34.53 6.54
CA GLY A 723 -0.04 34.70 6.21
C GLY A 723 0.29 35.97 5.41
N GLY A 724 1.58 36.26 5.27
CA GLY A 724 2.11 37.37 4.48
C GLY A 724 1.56 37.43 3.04
N GLY A 725 1.24 38.64 2.59
CA GLY A 725 0.65 38.89 1.27
C GLY A 725 -0.83 38.48 1.13
N SER A 726 -1.41 37.82 2.13
CA SER A 726 -2.83 37.44 2.13
C SER A 726 -3.72 38.58 2.62
N ARG A 727 -4.96 38.60 2.11
CA ARG A 727 -6.01 39.56 2.47
C ARG A 727 -7.27 38.82 2.91
N LEU A 728 -7.62 38.97 4.19
CA LEU A 728 -8.84 38.44 4.80
C LEU A 728 -9.90 39.54 4.82
N GLU A 729 -10.99 39.38 4.07
CA GLU A 729 -12.13 40.29 4.09
C GLU A 729 -13.22 39.76 5.03
N VAL A 730 -13.54 40.48 6.10
CA VAL A 730 -14.55 40.05 7.08
C VAL A 730 -15.93 40.52 6.62
N GLY A 731 -16.83 39.54 6.38
CA GLY A 731 -18.21 39.79 5.99
C GLY A 731 -19.01 40.58 7.04
N THR A 732 -20.22 41.02 6.66
CA THR A 732 -21.11 41.77 7.56
C THR A 732 -21.59 40.91 8.73
N GLY A 733 -21.62 41.49 9.93
CA GLY A 733 -22.03 40.79 11.16
C GLY A 733 -20.98 39.80 11.69
N PRO A 734 -21.27 39.12 12.82
CA PRO A 734 -20.32 38.22 13.47
C PRO A 734 -20.00 36.97 12.64
N GLN A 735 -18.71 36.69 12.45
CA GLN A 735 -18.18 35.51 11.79
C GLN A 735 -17.56 34.58 12.84
N THR A 736 -18.24 33.49 13.18
CA THR A 736 -17.75 32.54 14.19
C THR A 736 -16.85 31.48 13.56
N ILE A 737 -15.59 31.42 14.01
CA ILE A 737 -14.59 30.43 13.61
C ILE A 737 -13.95 29.79 14.84
N GLY A 738 -13.18 28.70 14.65
CA GLY A 738 -12.51 27.99 15.73
C GLY A 738 -11.45 28.87 16.39
N ASN A 739 -10.38 29.18 15.66
CA ASN A 739 -9.30 30.07 16.12
C ASN A 739 -8.82 30.99 15.00
N LEU A 740 -8.21 32.13 15.35
CA LEU A 740 -7.61 33.06 14.41
C LEU A 740 -6.12 33.27 14.73
N THR A 741 -5.26 33.14 13.73
CA THR A 741 -3.84 33.52 13.79
C THR A 741 -3.56 34.59 12.74
N LEU A 742 -3.03 35.72 13.16
CA LEU A 742 -2.55 36.80 12.30
C LEU A 742 -1.04 36.65 12.11
N ASN A 743 -0.59 36.36 10.90
CA ASN A 743 0.79 35.94 10.61
C ASN A 743 1.38 36.69 9.40
N GLY A 744 1.29 38.01 9.39
CA GLY A 744 1.88 38.85 8.34
C GLY A 744 0.90 39.38 7.30
N GLY A 745 -0.35 38.90 7.31
CA GLY A 745 -1.38 39.31 6.35
C GLY A 745 -2.18 40.55 6.76
N THR A 746 -3.12 40.94 5.90
CA THR A 746 -4.06 42.05 6.13
C THR A 746 -5.46 41.51 6.44
N THR A 747 -6.06 41.96 7.54
CA THR A 747 -7.46 41.65 7.88
C THR A 747 -8.30 42.92 7.79
N GLN A 748 -9.31 42.92 6.92
CA GLN A 748 -10.19 44.05 6.63
C GLN A 748 -11.55 43.85 7.29
N PHE A 749 -11.98 44.82 8.10
CA PHE A 749 -13.30 44.86 8.72
C PHE A 749 -14.19 45.93 8.07
N THR A 750 -15.34 45.50 7.55
CA THR A 750 -16.45 46.39 7.15
C THR A 750 -17.03 47.13 8.38
N SER A 751 -17.97 48.06 8.23
CA SER A 751 -18.54 48.81 9.38
C SER A 751 -19.21 47.92 10.46
N THR A 752 -19.75 46.75 10.08
CA THR A 752 -20.45 45.83 11.01
C THR A 752 -19.81 44.44 11.13
N GLY A 753 -18.75 44.16 10.37
CA GLY A 753 -18.06 42.87 10.43
C GLY A 753 -17.29 42.68 11.73
N SER A 754 -17.37 41.48 12.30
CA SER A 754 -16.54 41.07 13.44
C SER A 754 -16.25 39.58 13.35
N ILE A 755 -15.21 39.12 14.04
CA ILE A 755 -14.87 37.70 14.16
C ILE A 755 -15.11 37.27 15.61
N GLU A 756 -15.73 36.12 15.81
CA GLU A 756 -15.77 35.43 17.09
C GLU A 756 -14.89 34.19 16.99
N SER A 757 -13.83 34.12 17.79
CA SER A 757 -12.88 33.00 17.79
C SER A 757 -12.59 32.52 19.20
N GLY A 758 -12.39 31.21 19.35
CA GLY A 758 -11.99 30.58 20.61
C GLY A 758 -10.64 31.09 21.11
N SER A 759 -9.69 31.34 20.20
CA SER A 759 -8.44 32.04 20.50
C SER A 759 -8.02 33.00 19.38
N LEU A 760 -7.23 34.01 19.72
CA LEU A 760 -6.59 34.96 18.81
C LEU A 760 -5.08 35.00 19.08
N LYS A 761 -4.26 34.73 18.07
CA LYS A 761 -2.80 34.78 18.15
C LYS A 761 -2.22 35.75 17.11
N VAL A 762 -1.19 36.51 17.46
CA VAL A 762 -0.43 37.35 16.52
C VAL A 762 0.99 36.81 16.38
N ALA A 763 1.23 36.04 15.33
CA ALA A 763 2.50 35.38 15.08
C ALA A 763 3.54 36.32 14.45
N ASP A 764 3.11 37.21 13.54
CA ASP A 764 3.98 38.17 12.86
C ASP A 764 3.24 39.49 12.58
N LYS A 765 3.98 40.51 12.15
CA LYS A 765 3.48 41.87 11.93
C LYS A 765 2.34 41.90 10.93
N SER A 766 1.13 42.15 11.43
CA SER A 766 -0.10 42.05 10.64
C SER A 766 -0.80 43.41 10.54
N ILE A 767 -1.57 43.58 9.47
CA ILE A 767 -2.29 44.82 9.22
C ILE A 767 -3.77 44.60 9.56
N ILE A 768 -4.31 45.48 10.39
CA ILE A 768 -5.73 45.58 10.70
C ILE A 768 -6.27 46.79 9.97
N GLN A 769 -7.18 46.55 9.03
CA GLN A 769 -7.84 47.59 8.27
C GLN A 769 -9.29 47.71 8.72
N VAL A 770 -9.72 48.93 9.02
CA VAL A 770 -11.09 49.23 9.43
C VAL A 770 -11.66 50.32 8.54
N GLN A 771 -12.95 50.21 8.22
CA GLN A 771 -13.64 51.29 7.54
C GLN A 771 -13.63 52.56 8.43
N ASN A 772 -13.10 53.66 7.90
CA ASN A 772 -12.87 54.95 8.60
C ASN A 772 -14.18 55.64 9.07
N ASN A 773 -15.33 55.06 8.75
CA ASN A 773 -16.64 55.47 9.28
C ASN A 773 -17.00 54.74 10.56
N LEU A 774 -16.02 54.46 11.44
CA LEU A 774 -16.30 54.09 12.83
C LEU A 774 -17.44 54.98 13.29
N SER A 775 -18.60 54.40 13.60
CA SER A 775 -19.74 55.19 14.05
C SER A 775 -19.30 55.82 15.35
N LEU A 776 -18.81 57.06 15.30
CA LEU A 776 -18.23 57.74 16.45
C LEU A 776 -19.31 58.04 17.51
N GLY A 777 -20.54 57.55 17.36
CA GLY A 777 -21.67 57.87 18.21
C GLY A 777 -22.12 59.31 17.94
N ASP A 778 -23.39 59.62 18.19
CA ASP A 778 -23.90 60.97 17.91
C ASP A 778 -23.50 61.98 19.00
N ASN A 779 -22.98 61.51 20.14
CA ASN A 779 -22.68 62.34 21.29
C ASN A 779 -21.17 62.56 21.49
N LEU A 780 -20.73 63.83 21.43
CA LEU A 780 -19.32 64.23 21.59
C LEU A 780 -18.76 63.95 22.99
N LEU A 781 -19.61 63.86 24.02
CA LEU A 781 -19.18 63.50 25.37
C LEU A 781 -18.70 62.04 25.42
N GLU A 782 -19.47 61.13 24.81
CA GLU A 782 -19.13 59.72 24.66
C GLU A 782 -17.88 59.51 23.80
N GLN A 783 -17.68 60.36 22.80
CA GLN A 783 -16.49 60.36 21.95
C GLN A 783 -15.22 60.78 22.70
N SER A 784 -15.32 61.78 23.58
CA SER A 784 -14.18 62.24 24.39
C SER A 784 -13.77 61.22 25.45
N TYR A 785 -14.74 60.47 25.99
CA TYR A 785 -14.45 59.37 26.90
C TYR A 785 -13.76 58.20 26.18
N GLY A 786 -14.17 57.94 24.93
CA GLY A 786 -13.61 56.92 24.04
C GLY A 786 -14.65 55.88 23.67
N GLN A 787 -14.69 55.51 22.39
CA GLN A 787 -15.55 54.46 21.84
C GLN A 787 -14.69 53.26 21.47
N SER A 788 -15.14 52.06 21.85
CA SER A 788 -14.47 50.81 21.48
C SER A 788 -15.38 49.99 20.59
N ARG A 789 -14.84 49.53 19.45
CA ARG A 789 -15.50 48.57 18.57
C ARG A 789 -14.71 47.27 18.60
N VAL A 790 -15.36 46.19 19.02
CA VAL A 790 -14.79 44.85 18.97
C VAL A 790 -14.68 44.39 17.52
N LEU A 791 -13.46 44.13 17.06
CA LEU A 791 -13.17 43.57 15.74
C LEU A 791 -13.10 42.04 15.82
N VAL A 792 -12.39 41.54 16.82
CA VAL A 792 -12.29 40.12 17.13
C VAL A 792 -12.64 39.91 18.59
N LYS A 793 -13.67 39.11 18.86
CA LYS A 793 -14.02 38.67 20.20
C LYS A 793 -13.30 37.35 20.48
N SER A 794 -12.38 37.38 21.44
CA SER A 794 -11.57 36.24 21.85
C SER A 794 -10.94 36.50 23.23
N ASP A 795 -9.97 35.68 23.63
CA ASP A 795 -9.13 35.93 24.81
C ASP A 795 -8.29 37.21 24.65
N ALA A 796 -7.83 37.74 25.79
CA ALA A 796 -7.03 38.97 25.81
C ALA A 796 -5.68 38.80 25.10
N LEU A 797 -5.27 39.82 24.35
CA LEU A 797 -3.94 39.92 23.74
C LEU A 797 -2.95 40.55 24.73
N ASN A 798 -1.72 40.03 24.74
CA ASN A 798 -0.62 40.65 25.46
C ASN A 798 -0.08 41.89 24.69
N ALA A 799 0.74 42.69 25.37
CA ALA A 799 1.30 43.91 24.80
C ALA A 799 2.27 43.67 23.62
N GLU A 800 2.96 42.53 23.59
CA GLU A 800 3.88 42.18 22.50
C GLU A 800 3.12 41.90 21.20
N ASP A 801 2.05 41.10 21.29
CA ASP A 801 1.19 40.74 20.18
C ASP A 801 0.42 41.95 19.66
N LEU A 802 -0.04 42.83 20.54
CA LEU A 802 -0.64 44.11 20.16
C LEU A 802 0.37 45.01 19.42
N GLY A 803 1.64 45.01 19.84
CA GLY A 803 2.73 45.76 19.21
C GLY A 803 3.12 45.27 17.81
N LYS A 804 2.71 44.04 17.42
CA LYS A 804 2.87 43.51 16.06
C LYS A 804 1.75 43.97 15.11
N LEU A 805 0.68 44.59 15.61
CA LEU A 805 -0.43 45.03 14.79
C LEU A 805 -0.26 46.48 14.35
N SER A 806 -0.60 46.75 13.09
CA SER A 806 -0.73 48.11 12.57
C SER A 806 -2.17 48.39 12.18
N LEU A 807 -2.66 49.58 12.52
CA LEU A 807 -4.02 50.02 12.21
C LEU A 807 -4.02 50.95 11.00
N GLN A 808 -4.85 50.62 10.02
CA GLN A 808 -5.02 51.37 8.78
C GLN A 808 -6.50 51.55 8.46
N ASP A 809 -6.81 52.53 7.60
CA ASP A 809 -8.09 52.59 6.91
C ASP A 809 -8.12 51.61 5.71
N LEU A 810 -9.27 51.51 5.02
CA LEU A 810 -9.41 50.62 3.86
C LEU A 810 -8.56 51.07 2.64
N ASP A 811 -8.10 52.33 2.62
CA ASP A 811 -7.20 52.87 1.59
C ASP A 811 -5.72 52.58 1.91
N GLY A 812 -5.45 51.88 3.03
CA GLY A 812 -4.11 51.52 3.48
C GLY A 812 -3.36 52.64 4.18
N LYS A 813 -4.02 53.74 4.52
CA LYS A 813 -3.42 54.84 5.26
C LYS A 813 -3.44 54.53 6.75
N SER A 814 -2.32 54.76 7.45
CA SER A 814 -2.25 54.56 8.89
C SER A 814 -3.24 55.47 9.61
N LEU A 815 -4.08 54.88 10.47
CA LEU A 815 -4.89 55.63 11.42
C LEU A 815 -4.03 55.90 12.64
N ALA A 816 -3.72 57.18 12.88
CA ALA A 816 -2.79 57.64 13.89
C ALA A 816 -3.46 58.69 14.80
N ASN A 817 -2.67 59.24 15.72
CA ASN A 817 -3.09 60.37 16.53
C ASN A 817 -3.51 61.57 15.65
N ASP A 818 -4.47 62.35 16.14
CA ASP A 818 -5.00 63.56 15.49
C ASP A 818 -5.66 63.35 14.11
N THR A 819 -6.35 62.22 13.92
CA THR A 819 -7.17 62.03 12.72
C THR A 819 -8.37 62.98 12.74
N LYS A 820 -8.48 63.86 11.74
CA LYS A 820 -9.52 64.91 11.66
C LYS A 820 -10.87 64.34 11.21
N VAL A 821 -11.92 64.61 11.98
CA VAL A 821 -13.33 64.37 11.64
C VAL A 821 -14.14 65.60 12.02
N ASP A 822 -14.92 66.13 11.08
CA ASP A 822 -15.75 67.32 11.31
C ASP A 822 -16.91 67.00 12.27
N ALA A 823 -17.06 67.82 13.32
CA ALA A 823 -18.19 67.74 14.23
C ALA A 823 -19.38 68.52 13.66
N VAL A 824 -20.40 67.79 13.23
CA VAL A 824 -21.60 68.34 12.59
C VAL A 824 -22.77 68.29 13.57
N GLN A 825 -23.42 69.43 13.81
CA GLN A 825 -24.65 69.53 14.59
C GLN A 825 -25.72 70.22 13.75
N ASN A 826 -26.92 69.63 13.68
CA ASN A 826 -28.05 70.11 12.85
C ASN A 826 -27.67 70.34 11.37
N GLY A 827 -26.80 69.50 10.81
CA GLY A 827 -26.34 69.60 9.41
C GLY A 827 -25.26 70.67 9.15
N ILE A 828 -24.75 71.33 10.19
CA ILE A 828 -23.70 72.36 10.08
C ILE A 828 -22.44 71.87 10.81
N THR A 829 -21.28 71.96 10.15
CA THR A 829 -19.99 71.76 10.84
C THR A 829 -19.76 72.92 11.82
N VAL A 830 -19.69 72.58 13.10
CA VAL A 830 -19.56 73.53 14.22
C VAL A 830 -18.17 73.48 14.87
N ALA A 831 -17.45 72.37 14.70
CA ALA A 831 -16.08 72.21 15.16
C ALA A 831 -15.30 71.18 14.32
N GLU A 832 -13.98 71.19 14.39
CA GLU A 832 -13.12 70.13 13.85
C GLU A 832 -12.66 69.23 15.00
N GLY A 833 -13.07 67.96 14.97
CA GLY A 833 -12.68 66.95 15.95
C GLY A 833 -11.42 66.23 15.53
N PHE A 834 -10.53 65.95 16.48
CA PHE A 834 -9.29 65.20 16.27
C PHE A 834 -9.31 63.96 17.16
N TYR A 835 -9.19 62.80 16.53
CA TYR A 835 -9.33 61.49 17.19
C TYR A 835 -8.01 60.75 17.18
N ASN A 836 -7.72 60.10 18.30
CA ASN A 836 -6.67 59.11 18.38
C ASN A 836 -7.30 57.73 18.23
N PHE A 837 -6.84 57.00 17.23
CA PHE A 837 -7.19 55.60 17.03
C PHE A 837 -6.10 54.70 17.59
N ALA A 838 -6.48 53.71 18.37
CA ALA A 838 -5.58 52.72 18.93
C ALA A 838 -6.22 51.34 18.91
N LEU A 839 -5.40 50.29 18.88
CA LEU A 839 -5.88 48.93 19.12
C LEU A 839 -5.82 48.65 20.63
N SER A 840 -6.80 47.92 21.15
CA SER A 840 -6.80 47.37 22.51
C SER A 840 -6.96 45.86 22.49
N GLY A 841 -6.28 45.21 23.43
CA GLY A 841 -6.20 43.76 23.59
C GLY A 841 -7.04 43.18 24.74
N ASP A 842 -7.88 43.96 25.44
CA ASP A 842 -8.41 43.55 26.76
C ASP A 842 -9.40 42.37 26.73
N SER A 843 -10.07 42.12 25.59
CA SER A 843 -11.07 41.06 25.41
C SER A 843 -11.15 40.64 23.94
N GLY A 844 -10.00 40.23 23.40
CA GLY A 844 -9.77 40.03 21.98
C GLY A 844 -9.10 41.25 21.36
N LEU A 845 -9.51 41.64 20.15
CA LEU A 845 -8.99 42.80 19.44
C LEU A 845 -10.11 43.81 19.23
N SER A 846 -9.95 45.00 19.78
CA SER A 846 -10.85 46.12 19.56
C SER A 846 -10.10 47.32 18.99
N VAL A 847 -10.79 48.12 18.18
CA VAL A 847 -10.31 49.46 17.83
C VAL A 847 -10.99 50.47 18.75
N MET A 848 -10.18 51.30 19.38
CA MET A 848 -10.60 52.40 20.22
C MET A 848 -10.43 53.72 19.45
N ALA A 849 -11.45 54.55 19.48
CA ALA A 849 -11.43 55.90 18.93
C ALA A 849 -11.75 56.88 20.07
N ARG A 850 -10.84 57.80 20.36
CA ARG A 850 -11.05 58.82 21.38
C ARG A 850 -10.85 60.21 20.81
N LEU A 851 -11.86 61.07 20.95
CA LEU A 851 -11.74 62.49 20.65
C LEU A 851 -10.78 63.11 21.68
N VAL A 852 -9.68 63.69 21.20
CA VAL A 852 -8.64 64.29 22.06
C VAL A 852 -8.62 65.81 21.99
N LYS A 853 -9.06 66.38 20.86
CA LYS A 853 -9.16 67.83 20.67
C LYS A 853 -10.35 68.17 19.80
N LEU A 854 -11.02 69.27 20.13
CA LEU A 854 -12.15 69.81 19.40
C LEU A 854 -11.91 71.31 19.16
N ALA A 855 -11.71 71.70 17.91
CA ALA A 855 -11.45 73.07 17.51
C ALA A 855 -12.75 73.75 17.07
N LEU A 856 -13.29 74.64 17.91
CA LEU A 856 -14.53 75.36 17.70
C LEU A 856 -14.39 76.37 16.55
N LEU A 857 -15.29 76.31 15.57
CA LEU A 857 -15.26 77.18 14.40
C LEU A 857 -15.87 78.55 14.71
N ALA A 858 -15.28 79.61 14.14
CA ALA A 858 -15.74 80.99 14.28
C ALA A 858 -17.24 81.14 13.95
N ASP A 859 -17.94 81.98 14.72
CA ASP A 859 -19.38 82.28 14.58
C ASP A 859 -20.33 81.07 14.67
N LYS A 860 -19.83 79.92 15.11
CA LYS A 860 -20.63 78.72 15.39
C LYS A 860 -20.80 78.55 16.89
N THR A 861 -21.83 77.81 17.27
CA THR A 861 -22.05 77.37 18.65
C THR A 861 -22.03 75.86 18.65
N LEU A 862 -21.09 75.27 19.38
CA LEU A 862 -21.08 73.85 19.68
C LEU A 862 -21.91 73.59 20.93
N THR A 863 -22.87 72.67 20.87
CA THR A 863 -23.60 72.22 22.06
C THR A 863 -23.01 70.92 22.59
N LEU A 864 -22.63 70.90 23.87
CA LEU A 864 -22.39 69.67 24.63
C LEU A 864 -23.60 69.40 25.54
N SER A 865 -24.24 68.24 25.38
CA SER A 865 -25.44 67.87 26.12
C SER A 865 -25.33 66.49 26.76
N THR A 866 -25.76 66.38 28.02
CA THR A 866 -25.86 65.09 28.74
C THR A 866 -27.11 64.29 28.35
N ALA A 867 -27.96 64.81 27.46
CA ALA A 867 -29.09 64.07 26.92
C ALA A 867 -28.59 62.84 26.13
N ASN A 868 -29.22 61.69 26.40
CA ASN A 868 -28.90 60.41 25.75
C ASN A 868 -27.45 59.93 25.91
N THR A 869 -26.70 60.40 26.93
CA THR A 869 -25.36 59.87 27.26
C THR A 869 -25.38 58.77 28.30
N SER A 870 -24.47 57.81 28.18
CA SER A 870 -24.10 56.88 29.25
C SER A 870 -23.67 57.60 30.54
N PRO A 871 -23.97 57.05 31.75
CA PRO A 871 -23.56 57.64 33.03
C PRO A 871 -22.06 57.94 33.15
N ALA A 872 -21.20 57.15 32.51
CA ALA A 872 -19.74 57.32 32.54
C ALA A 872 -19.24 58.45 31.62
N ALA A 873 -20.02 58.81 30.59
CA ALA A 873 -19.67 59.80 29.58
C ALA A 873 -20.11 61.22 29.95
N LYS A 874 -20.30 61.51 31.23
CA LYS A 874 -20.71 62.84 31.71
C LYS A 874 -19.53 63.80 31.92
N THR A 875 -18.31 63.37 31.61
CA THR A 875 -17.09 64.16 31.68
C THR A 875 -16.51 64.34 30.28
N PHE A 876 -16.39 65.58 29.83
CA PHE A 876 -15.70 65.92 28.60
C PHE A 876 -14.21 66.15 28.88
N THR A 877 -13.39 65.30 28.27
CA THR A 877 -11.95 65.24 28.53
C THR A 877 -11.10 65.80 27.37
N ALA A 878 -11.69 65.95 26.19
CA ALA A 878 -10.99 66.47 25.02
C ALA A 878 -10.66 67.96 25.20
N GLN A 879 -9.55 68.39 24.61
CA GLN A 879 -9.12 69.78 24.63
C GLN A 879 -10.05 70.62 23.74
N LEU A 880 -10.67 71.66 24.29
CA LEU A 880 -11.44 72.66 23.54
C LEU A 880 -10.49 73.77 23.08
N THR A 881 -10.51 74.09 21.79
CA THR A 881 -9.68 75.16 21.20
C THR A 881 -10.51 75.97 20.20
N GLY A 882 -9.96 77.05 19.63
CA GLY A 882 -10.62 77.85 18.60
C GLY A 882 -11.42 79.04 19.14
N ASN A 883 -12.22 79.66 18.28
CA ASN A 883 -12.91 80.92 18.59
C ASN A 883 -14.44 80.86 18.45
N GLY A 884 -15.00 79.67 18.24
CA GLY A 884 -16.45 79.43 18.30
C GLY A 884 -17.00 79.44 19.73
N ASN A 885 -18.32 79.58 19.83
CA ASN A 885 -19.06 79.57 21.09
C ASN A 885 -19.32 78.14 21.58
N LEU A 886 -19.48 78.01 22.90
CA LEU A 886 -19.80 76.75 23.57
C LEU A 886 -21.14 76.88 24.31
N SER A 887 -22.06 75.96 24.06
CA SER A 887 -23.31 75.83 24.80
C SER A 887 -23.31 74.52 25.56
N LEU A 888 -23.62 74.56 26.85
CA LEU A 888 -23.53 73.44 27.78
C LEU A 888 -24.92 73.16 28.34
N ASP A 889 -25.41 71.94 28.17
CA ASP A 889 -26.72 71.51 28.64
C ASP A 889 -26.62 70.24 29.50
N GLY A 890 -26.73 70.42 30.82
CA GLY A 890 -26.69 69.38 31.84
C GLY A 890 -28.07 68.91 32.30
N SER A 891 -29.15 69.15 31.54
CA SER A 891 -30.53 68.80 31.93
C SER A 891 -30.73 67.33 32.36
N ALA A 892 -29.95 66.40 31.81
CA ALA A 892 -30.01 64.96 32.10
C ALA A 892 -28.92 64.48 33.09
N GLY A 893 -28.36 65.40 33.87
CA GLY A 893 -27.38 65.18 34.93
C GLY A 893 -26.10 65.99 34.75
N SER A 894 -25.25 65.99 35.78
CA SER A 894 -24.07 66.85 35.85
C SER A 894 -23.10 66.61 34.68
N LEU A 895 -22.72 67.68 33.98
CA LEU A 895 -21.68 67.70 32.96
C LEU A 895 -20.38 68.18 33.60
N THR A 896 -19.26 67.49 33.39
CA THR A 896 -17.94 67.93 33.87
C THR A 896 -17.04 68.30 32.69
N LEU A 897 -16.38 69.47 32.72
CA LEU A 897 -15.29 69.80 31.80
C LEU A 897 -13.96 69.64 32.53
N SER A 898 -13.10 68.74 32.09
CA SER A 898 -11.94 68.31 32.90
C SER A 898 -10.57 68.55 32.26
N ASN A 899 -10.49 69.19 31.10
CA ASN A 899 -9.22 69.43 30.43
C ASN A 899 -8.66 70.80 30.83
N GLU A 900 -7.48 70.81 31.47
CA GLU A 900 -6.80 72.03 31.93
C GLU A 900 -6.11 72.83 30.82
N GLN A 901 -5.98 72.23 29.63
CA GLN A 901 -5.36 72.83 28.45
C GLN A 901 -6.39 73.46 27.50
N ASN A 902 -7.64 73.62 27.93
CA ASN A 902 -8.66 74.28 27.12
C ASN A 902 -8.20 75.71 26.77
N ASP A 903 -8.26 76.07 25.50
CA ASP A 903 -7.77 77.36 24.96
C ASP A 903 -8.75 77.93 23.93
N TYR A 904 -10.05 77.68 24.12
CA TYR A 904 -11.07 78.30 23.30
C TYR A 904 -11.40 79.70 23.82
N THR A 905 -11.73 80.62 22.91
CA THR A 905 -11.89 82.06 23.19
C THR A 905 -13.32 82.59 23.01
N GLY A 906 -14.22 81.78 22.47
CA GLY A 906 -15.62 82.18 22.27
C GLY A 906 -16.40 82.26 23.58
N SER A 907 -17.69 82.58 23.48
CA SER A 907 -18.58 82.69 24.65
C SER A 907 -19.08 81.33 25.12
N THR A 908 -19.32 81.19 26.41
CA THR A 908 -19.84 79.97 27.04
C THR A 908 -21.21 80.22 27.63
N LEU A 909 -22.20 79.44 27.21
CA LEU A 909 -23.55 79.44 27.75
C LEU A 909 -23.80 78.15 28.53
N ILE A 910 -24.24 78.24 29.78
CA ILE A 910 -24.77 77.12 30.55
C ILE A 910 -26.30 77.25 30.54
N ASN A 911 -26.93 76.41 29.73
CA ASN A 911 -28.35 76.52 29.40
C ASN A 911 -29.24 75.97 30.52
N SER A 912 -28.90 74.79 31.05
CA SER A 912 -29.65 74.14 32.15
C SER A 912 -28.80 73.07 32.86
N GLY A 913 -29.22 72.65 34.05
CA GLY A 913 -28.58 71.55 34.79
C GLY A 913 -27.25 71.95 35.45
N ILE A 914 -26.45 70.97 35.87
CA ILE A 914 -25.21 71.22 36.61
C ILE A 914 -24.01 71.09 35.68
N LEU A 915 -23.21 72.14 35.55
CA LEU A 915 -21.85 72.09 35.01
C LEU A 915 -20.86 72.05 36.17
N ILE A 916 -19.89 71.14 36.11
CA ILE A 916 -18.80 70.99 37.09
C ILE A 916 -17.48 71.33 36.38
N ALA A 917 -16.66 72.18 36.99
CA ALA A 917 -15.28 72.35 36.58
C ALA A 917 -14.44 71.18 37.15
N GLY A 918 -14.00 70.28 36.27
CA GLY A 918 -13.14 69.16 36.62
C GLY A 918 -11.66 69.56 36.80
N SER A 919 -11.24 70.65 36.18
CA SER A 919 -9.86 71.16 36.21
C SER A 919 -9.82 72.67 36.42
N ASN A 920 -8.66 73.19 36.83
CA ASN A 920 -8.38 74.61 36.67
C ASN A 920 -8.44 74.94 35.18
N HIS A 921 -8.94 76.13 34.83
CA HIS A 921 -9.05 76.57 33.43
C HIS A 921 -9.94 75.68 32.54
N ALA A 922 -10.89 74.94 33.12
CA ALA A 922 -11.84 74.10 32.40
C ALA A 922 -12.69 74.88 31.38
N LEU A 923 -12.97 76.17 31.63
CA LEU A 923 -13.66 77.04 30.69
C LEU A 923 -12.73 77.74 29.68
N GLY A 924 -11.44 77.39 29.64
CA GLY A 924 -10.47 78.00 28.75
C GLY A 924 -10.42 79.53 28.89
N ASN A 925 -10.22 80.21 27.77
CA ASN A 925 -10.19 81.67 27.67
C ASN A 925 -11.56 82.23 27.29
N THR A 926 -12.64 81.73 27.90
CA THR A 926 -14.02 82.13 27.55
C THR A 926 -14.20 83.64 27.69
N SER A 927 -14.60 84.29 26.58
CA SER A 927 -14.80 85.74 26.53
C SER A 927 -16.02 86.20 27.33
N ARG A 928 -17.01 85.31 27.53
CA ARG A 928 -18.17 85.57 28.37
C ARG A 928 -18.79 84.26 28.85
N LEU A 929 -18.98 84.12 30.15
CA LEU A 929 -19.82 83.07 30.73
C LEU A 929 -21.25 83.60 30.94
N SER A 930 -22.24 82.87 30.45
CA SER A 930 -23.66 83.11 30.73
C SER A 930 -24.27 81.88 31.41
N VAL A 931 -24.83 82.04 32.60
CA VAL A 931 -25.47 80.96 33.38
C VAL A 931 -26.95 81.26 33.50
N LEU A 932 -27.82 80.45 32.91
CA LEU A 932 -29.27 80.68 32.94
C LEU A 932 -29.90 80.25 34.27
N SER A 933 -31.15 80.66 34.52
CA SER A 933 -31.83 80.49 35.81
C SER A 933 -31.97 79.05 36.31
N ASN A 934 -32.00 78.08 35.40
CA ASN A 934 -32.14 76.65 35.72
C ASN A 934 -30.79 75.91 35.66
N ALA A 935 -29.68 76.65 35.65
CA ALA A 935 -28.34 76.10 35.59
C ALA A 935 -27.56 76.33 36.89
N ILE A 936 -26.67 75.38 37.20
CA ILE A 936 -25.70 75.47 38.27
C ILE A 936 -24.32 75.36 37.65
N PHE A 937 -23.42 76.30 37.94
CA PHE A 937 -21.99 76.13 37.67
C PHE A 937 -21.25 75.88 38.97
N ASP A 938 -20.76 74.67 39.16
CA ASP A 938 -19.96 74.26 40.31
C ASP A 938 -18.48 74.26 39.93
N LEU A 939 -17.71 75.18 40.50
CA LEU A 939 -16.27 75.25 40.29
C LEU A 939 -15.56 74.09 40.97
N ASN A 940 -16.18 73.41 41.93
CA ASN A 940 -15.62 72.25 42.63
C ASN A 940 -14.20 72.54 43.19
N GLY A 941 -14.00 73.74 43.72
CA GLY A 941 -12.71 74.18 44.26
C GLY A 941 -11.63 74.47 43.21
N LYS A 942 -11.99 74.65 41.92
CA LYS A 942 -11.07 74.94 40.82
C LYS A 942 -11.07 76.42 40.43
N GLY A 943 -9.91 76.88 39.94
CA GLY A 943 -9.71 78.25 39.45
C GLY A 943 -10.22 78.44 38.02
N GLN A 944 -11.08 79.43 37.79
CA GLN A 944 -11.58 79.82 36.47
C GLN A 944 -11.40 81.32 36.25
N ALA A 945 -10.86 81.67 35.09
CA ALA A 945 -10.69 83.03 34.63
C ALA A 945 -11.65 83.27 33.45
N LEU A 946 -12.44 84.34 33.53
CA LEU A 946 -13.45 84.69 32.55
C LEU A 946 -13.21 86.09 32.00
N GLY A 947 -13.71 86.33 30.79
CA GLY A 947 -13.89 87.68 30.28
C GLY A 947 -15.02 88.38 31.04
N ALA A 948 -16.25 88.17 30.59
CA ALA A 948 -17.47 88.68 31.24
C ALA A 948 -18.27 87.57 31.96
N LEU A 949 -19.15 87.96 32.88
CA LEU A 949 -20.05 87.02 33.59
C LEU A 949 -21.49 87.54 33.65
N VAL A 950 -22.43 86.79 33.09
CA VAL A 950 -23.87 87.01 33.24
C VAL A 950 -24.46 85.81 33.96
N ASN A 951 -24.79 85.95 35.24
CA ASN A 951 -25.37 84.89 36.05
C ASN A 951 -26.83 85.16 36.38
N ALA A 952 -27.72 84.29 35.94
CA ALA A 952 -29.11 84.20 36.38
C ALA A 952 -29.39 82.92 37.18
N GLY A 953 -28.49 81.94 37.16
CA GLY A 953 -28.60 80.66 37.86
C GLY A 953 -27.82 80.62 39.17
N THR A 954 -27.26 79.47 39.52
CA THR A 954 -26.41 79.31 40.71
C THR A 954 -24.96 79.08 40.31
N ILE A 955 -24.01 79.83 40.87
CA ILE A 955 -22.59 79.54 40.78
C ILE A 955 -22.10 79.13 42.16
N LYS A 956 -21.38 78.01 42.28
CA LYS A 956 -20.74 77.55 43.51
C LYS A 956 -19.24 77.60 43.30
N VAL A 957 -18.53 78.43 44.08
CA VAL A 957 -17.07 78.53 43.99
C VAL A 957 -16.40 77.40 44.78
N GLY A 958 -16.89 77.15 46.00
CA GLY A 958 -16.42 76.09 46.89
C GLY A 958 -15.03 76.33 47.48
N THR A 959 -14.64 75.49 48.43
CA THR A 959 -13.39 75.61 49.20
C THR A 959 -12.16 75.63 48.28
N GLN A 960 -11.31 76.66 48.40
CA GLN A 960 -10.13 76.93 47.55
C GLN A 960 -10.42 77.22 46.07
N GLY A 961 -11.70 77.28 45.66
CA GLY A 961 -12.06 77.69 44.31
C GLY A 961 -11.80 79.17 44.10
N GLU A 962 -11.49 79.56 42.86
CA GLU A 962 -11.27 80.95 42.49
C GLU A 962 -12.03 81.26 41.20
N LEU A 963 -12.88 82.27 41.22
CA LEU A 963 -13.56 82.78 40.03
C LEU A 963 -13.09 84.20 39.78
N ILE A 964 -12.36 84.42 38.69
CA ILE A 964 -11.89 85.76 38.31
C ILE A 964 -12.67 86.22 37.08
N VAL A 965 -13.40 87.32 37.23
CA VAL A 965 -14.09 87.99 36.14
C VAL A 965 -13.28 89.20 35.71
N ASN A 966 -13.16 89.37 34.41
CA ASN A 966 -12.30 90.34 33.76
C ASN A 966 -10.80 90.07 33.98
N HIS A 967 -10.34 88.85 33.68
CA HIS A 967 -8.94 88.46 33.77
C HIS A 967 -8.08 88.83 32.54
N ASP A 968 -6.86 89.36 32.74
CA ASP A 968 -5.98 89.88 31.68
C ASP A 968 -5.58 88.87 30.59
N ASN A 969 -5.57 87.58 30.94
CA ASN A 969 -5.25 86.50 29.99
C ASN A 969 -6.41 86.13 29.04
N VAL A 970 -7.58 86.79 29.14
CA VAL A 970 -8.74 86.55 28.26
C VAL A 970 -8.86 87.64 27.19
N ILE A 971 -8.98 87.23 25.92
CA ILE A 971 -9.12 88.14 24.77
C ILE A 971 -10.55 88.70 24.69
N ASN A 972 -10.70 89.99 24.36
CA ASN A 972 -11.98 90.74 24.33
C ASN A 972 -12.68 90.85 25.68
N ASN A 973 -11.92 91.23 26.71
CA ASN A 973 -12.40 91.33 28.08
C ASN A 973 -13.21 92.61 28.41
N THR A 974 -14.12 92.99 27.52
CA THR A 974 -14.82 94.28 27.58
C THR A 974 -16.21 94.20 28.21
N GLY A 975 -16.57 93.08 28.86
CA GLY A 975 -17.96 92.82 29.27
C GLY A 975 -18.21 92.83 30.78
N ASP A 976 -19.46 93.14 31.12
CA ASP A 976 -19.95 93.43 32.47
C ASP A 976 -20.16 92.16 33.31
N PHE A 977 -19.87 92.24 34.61
CA PHE A 977 -20.43 91.32 35.61
C PHE A 977 -21.89 91.69 35.88
N THR A 978 -22.81 90.76 35.65
CA THR A 978 -24.24 90.91 35.98
C THR A 978 -24.71 89.67 36.70
N ASN A 979 -25.20 89.82 37.93
CA ASN A 979 -25.72 88.75 38.75
C ASN A 979 -27.18 88.99 39.13
N THR A 980 -28.08 88.24 38.50
CA THR A 980 -29.51 88.14 38.86
C THR A 980 -29.84 86.76 39.46
N GLY A 981 -28.83 85.91 39.68
CA GLY A 981 -28.95 84.61 40.34
C GLY A 981 -28.20 84.56 41.67
N VAL A 982 -27.73 83.38 42.06
CA VAL A 982 -26.96 83.14 43.29
C VAL A 982 -25.51 82.83 42.96
N ILE A 983 -24.56 83.44 43.65
CA ILE A 983 -23.16 83.04 43.68
C ILE A 983 -22.79 82.71 45.13
N ASP A 984 -22.55 81.44 45.38
CA ASP A 984 -22.09 80.91 46.66
C ASP A 984 -20.57 80.79 46.66
N ILE A 985 -19.91 81.62 47.46
CA ILE A 985 -18.45 81.68 47.55
C ILE A 985 -17.87 80.81 48.68
N SER A 986 -18.65 79.98 49.38
CA SER A 986 -18.25 79.12 50.53
C SER A 986 -16.76 78.68 50.55
N ASP A 987 -15.92 79.37 51.35
CA ASP A 987 -14.45 79.22 51.48
C ASP A 987 -13.59 79.34 50.19
N GLY A 988 -14.16 79.89 49.12
CA GLY A 988 -13.50 80.24 47.86
C GLY A 988 -13.35 81.75 47.65
N THR A 989 -12.84 82.16 46.50
CA THR A 989 -12.63 83.58 46.14
C THR A 989 -13.38 83.94 44.86
N LEU A 990 -14.17 85.01 44.88
CA LEU A 990 -14.70 85.68 43.70
C LEU A 990 -13.97 87.01 43.52
N THR A 991 -13.27 87.18 42.41
CA THR A 991 -12.56 88.42 42.06
C THR A 991 -13.22 89.09 40.87
N LEU A 992 -13.58 90.37 41.02
CA LEU A 992 -14.18 91.21 39.99
C LEU A 992 -13.23 92.36 39.68
N ASN A 993 -12.55 92.29 38.53
CA ASN A 993 -11.55 93.29 38.15
C ASN A 993 -12.15 94.58 37.56
N ASN A 994 -13.42 94.57 37.12
CA ASN A 994 -14.07 95.73 36.52
C ASN A 994 -15.48 96.02 37.08
N GLY A 995 -15.78 95.53 38.29
CA GLY A 995 -17.07 95.74 38.95
C GLY A 995 -18.23 95.11 38.19
N GLY A 996 -19.44 95.64 38.38
CA GLY A 996 -20.67 95.21 37.70
C GLY A 996 -21.93 95.41 38.55
N THR A 997 -22.93 94.55 38.37
CA THR A 997 -24.19 94.61 39.14
C THR A 997 -24.56 93.26 39.74
N SER A 998 -25.10 93.27 40.96
CA SER A 998 -25.76 92.13 41.58
C SER A 998 -27.11 92.58 42.13
N THR A 999 -28.18 92.02 41.56
CA THR A 999 -29.55 92.51 41.78
C THR A 999 -30.51 91.43 42.28
N ALA A 1000 -29.99 90.29 42.74
CA ALA A 1000 -30.79 89.21 43.33
C ALA A 1000 -30.75 89.22 44.87
N VAL A 1001 -31.87 88.87 45.49
CA VAL A 1001 -31.95 88.63 46.94
C VAL A 1001 -31.22 87.32 47.26
N GLY A 1002 -30.27 87.36 48.18
CA GLY A 1002 -29.33 86.26 48.41
C GLY A 1002 -28.44 86.01 47.20
N GLY A 1003 -28.20 87.04 46.38
CA GLY A 1003 -27.45 86.90 45.14
C GLY A 1003 -25.98 86.57 45.35
N LEU A 1004 -25.40 86.95 46.49
CA LEU A 1004 -24.07 86.57 46.94
C LEU A 1004 -24.19 85.93 48.33
N THR A 1005 -23.61 84.75 48.54
CA THR A 1005 -23.72 83.99 49.80
C THR A 1005 -22.41 83.27 50.13
N GLY A 1006 -22.27 82.76 51.36
CA GLY A 1006 -21.13 81.94 51.78
C GLY A 1006 -20.09 82.73 52.58
N ASN A 1007 -19.12 82.00 53.16
CA ASN A 1007 -18.10 82.52 54.07
C ASN A 1007 -16.72 82.76 53.41
N GLY A 1008 -16.66 82.77 52.07
CA GLY A 1008 -15.42 83.00 51.31
C GLY A 1008 -15.04 84.48 51.14
N ARG A 1009 -14.18 84.76 50.15
CA ARG A 1009 -13.64 86.09 49.87
C ARG A 1009 -14.23 86.67 48.58
N LEU A 1010 -14.95 87.78 48.68
CA LEU A 1010 -15.30 88.63 47.53
C LEU A 1010 -14.22 89.71 47.37
N VAL A 1011 -13.67 89.89 46.18
CA VAL A 1011 -12.70 90.92 45.85
C VAL A 1011 -13.23 91.77 44.71
N VAL A 1012 -13.31 93.08 44.90
CA VAL A 1012 -13.59 94.06 43.84
C VAL A 1012 -12.34 94.90 43.66
N SER A 1013 -11.50 94.54 42.71
CA SER A 1013 -10.17 95.14 42.48
C SER A 1013 -10.24 96.39 41.61
N GLY A 1014 -11.26 96.52 40.76
CA GLY A 1014 -11.47 97.68 39.89
C GLY A 1014 -12.94 97.81 39.47
N GLY A 1015 -13.35 99.00 39.05
CA GLY A 1015 -14.72 99.31 38.62
C GLY A 1015 -15.74 99.37 39.77
N GLU A 1016 -17.01 99.65 39.45
CA GLU A 1016 -18.10 99.75 40.45
C GLU A 1016 -18.96 98.49 40.48
N LEU A 1017 -19.04 97.81 41.63
CA LEU A 1017 -20.01 96.77 41.91
C LEU A 1017 -21.25 97.37 42.62
N ALA A 1018 -22.36 97.46 41.91
CA ALA A 1018 -23.64 97.85 42.48
C ALA A 1018 -24.40 96.65 43.06
N LEU A 1019 -24.65 96.66 44.37
CA LEU A 1019 -25.46 95.68 45.10
C LEU A 1019 -26.83 96.28 45.41
N SER A 1020 -27.87 95.80 44.73
CA SER A 1020 -29.22 96.40 44.81
C SER A 1020 -30.22 95.62 45.67
N GLN A 1021 -29.86 94.46 46.20
CA GLN A 1021 -30.70 93.58 47.02
C GLN A 1021 -29.92 92.96 48.19
N THR A 1022 -30.63 92.40 49.17
CA THR A 1022 -30.04 91.86 50.41
C THR A 1022 -29.23 90.58 50.18
N ASN A 1023 -28.13 90.38 50.91
CA ASN A 1023 -27.23 89.22 50.82
C ASN A 1023 -26.89 88.68 52.22
N VAL A 1024 -27.91 88.35 53.01
CA VAL A 1024 -27.77 88.04 54.46
C VAL A 1024 -26.81 86.89 54.77
N ASP A 1025 -26.65 85.94 53.86
CA ASP A 1025 -25.82 84.75 54.04
C ASP A 1025 -24.38 84.94 53.53
N LEU A 1026 -24.00 86.14 53.09
CA LEU A 1026 -22.61 86.49 52.80
C LEU A 1026 -21.90 86.77 54.14
N ALA A 1027 -20.96 85.91 54.56
CA ALA A 1027 -20.44 85.88 55.93
C ALA A 1027 -18.91 85.71 56.04
N GLY A 1028 -18.17 86.00 54.97
CA GLY A 1028 -16.71 85.89 54.91
C GLY A 1028 -16.00 87.25 54.90
N THR A 1029 -15.21 87.52 53.84
CA THR A 1029 -14.53 88.81 53.66
C THR A 1029 -14.89 89.43 52.32
N THR A 1030 -15.30 90.69 52.31
CA THR A 1030 -15.44 91.51 51.11
C THR A 1030 -14.31 92.53 51.06
N ALA A 1031 -13.40 92.41 50.11
CA ALA A 1031 -12.29 93.33 49.90
C ALA A 1031 -12.54 94.23 48.70
N ILE A 1032 -12.37 95.53 48.88
CA ILE A 1032 -12.47 96.56 47.85
C ILE A 1032 -11.05 97.09 47.63
N GLY A 1033 -10.43 96.73 46.52
CA GLY A 1033 -9.09 97.21 46.17
C GLY A 1033 -9.09 98.69 45.78
N ASP A 1034 -7.91 99.30 45.70
CA ASP A 1034 -7.71 100.75 45.54
C ASP A 1034 -8.51 101.40 44.38
N ALA A 1035 -8.69 100.68 43.28
CA ALA A 1035 -9.46 101.14 42.10
C ALA A 1035 -10.91 100.62 42.07
N GLY A 1036 -11.30 99.81 43.05
CA GLY A 1036 -12.62 99.21 43.19
C GLY A 1036 -13.61 100.12 43.91
N THR A 1037 -14.88 100.00 43.55
CA THR A 1037 -15.99 100.64 44.25
C THR A 1037 -17.09 99.63 44.51
N ILE A 1038 -17.68 99.61 45.71
CA ILE A 1038 -18.94 98.90 45.98
C ILE A 1038 -20.02 99.92 46.33
N THR A 1039 -21.18 99.83 45.68
CA THR A 1039 -22.33 100.71 45.96
C THR A 1039 -23.52 99.90 46.44
N LEU A 1040 -24.03 100.24 47.63
CA LEU A 1040 -25.17 99.58 48.26
C LEU A 1040 -26.43 100.40 48.01
N SER A 1041 -27.51 99.77 47.53
CA SER A 1041 -28.80 100.46 47.28
C SER A 1041 -29.98 99.94 48.12
N GLN A 1042 -29.82 98.85 48.87
CA GLN A 1042 -30.81 98.36 49.83
C GLN A 1042 -30.19 97.83 51.14
N ALA A 1043 -31.01 97.72 52.19
CA ALA A 1043 -30.57 97.28 53.52
C ALA A 1043 -30.11 95.81 53.53
N GLY A 1044 -28.91 95.49 54.03
CA GLY A 1044 -28.43 94.11 54.20
C GLY A 1044 -27.70 93.52 52.99
N THR A 1045 -27.29 94.37 52.04
CA THR A 1045 -26.60 94.03 50.78
C THR A 1045 -25.18 93.46 50.95
N LEU A 1046 -24.46 93.74 52.05
CA LEU A 1046 -23.14 93.14 52.34
C LEU A 1046 -23.20 91.92 53.26
N GLY A 1047 -24.41 91.52 53.68
CA GLY A 1047 -24.59 90.44 54.63
C GLY A 1047 -23.87 90.69 55.95
N ASN A 1048 -23.24 89.64 56.46
CA ASN A 1048 -22.45 89.61 57.69
C ASN A 1048 -20.93 89.56 57.43
N ALA A 1049 -20.48 89.70 56.18
CA ALA A 1049 -19.05 89.62 55.85
C ALA A 1049 -18.25 90.80 56.43
N ASP A 1050 -17.03 90.53 56.85
CA ASP A 1050 -16.07 91.59 57.17
C ASP A 1050 -15.70 92.33 55.89
N VAL A 1051 -15.55 93.66 55.96
CA VAL A 1051 -15.33 94.50 54.79
C VAL A 1051 -13.98 95.21 54.92
N ILE A 1052 -13.10 94.98 53.95
CA ILE A 1052 -11.84 95.69 53.78
C ILE A 1052 -12.05 96.73 52.68
N VAL A 1053 -11.93 98.00 53.01
CA VAL A 1053 -12.18 99.13 52.12
C VAL A 1053 -10.87 99.85 51.87
N ASP A 1054 -10.16 99.49 50.80
CA ASP A 1054 -8.98 100.22 50.31
C ASP A 1054 -9.34 101.13 49.12
N GLY A 1055 -10.37 100.76 48.35
CA GLY A 1055 -11.03 101.60 47.34
C GLY A 1055 -12.18 102.44 47.93
N THR A 1056 -13.37 102.34 47.34
CA THR A 1056 -14.55 103.14 47.76
C THR A 1056 -15.77 102.27 48.11
N LEU A 1057 -16.42 102.53 49.24
CA LEU A 1057 -17.69 101.92 49.64
C LEU A 1057 -18.79 102.99 49.74
N ASN A 1058 -19.76 102.97 48.85
CA ASN A 1058 -20.91 103.87 48.87
C ASN A 1058 -22.10 103.21 49.57
N LEU A 1059 -22.56 103.83 50.66
CA LEU A 1059 -23.67 103.39 51.48
C LEU A 1059 -24.92 104.23 51.17
N ASN A 1060 -25.64 103.89 50.10
CA ASN A 1060 -26.88 104.58 49.70
C ASN A 1060 -28.12 103.91 50.32
N VAL A 1061 -28.02 103.58 51.61
CA VAL A 1061 -28.95 102.67 52.29
C VAL A 1061 -29.39 103.23 53.64
N ASN A 1062 -30.58 102.82 54.07
CA ASN A 1062 -31.13 103.15 55.39
C ASN A 1062 -31.12 101.90 56.27
N GLN A 1063 -30.00 101.63 56.98
CA GLN A 1063 -29.86 100.38 57.75
C GLN A 1063 -28.86 100.47 58.88
N THR A 1064 -28.86 99.47 59.76
CA THR A 1064 -27.70 99.16 60.60
C THR A 1064 -26.74 98.26 59.82
N LEU A 1065 -25.45 98.62 59.82
CA LEU A 1065 -24.36 97.86 59.27
C LEU A 1065 -23.60 97.21 60.44
N ALA A 1066 -23.73 95.89 60.54
CA ALA A 1066 -23.10 95.07 61.57
C ALA A 1066 -21.73 94.50 61.12
N ASN A 1067 -21.30 94.82 59.91
CA ASN A 1067 -20.05 94.38 59.33
C ASN A 1067 -18.85 95.04 60.03
N VAL A 1068 -17.78 94.28 60.27
CA VAL A 1068 -16.50 94.84 60.73
C VAL A 1068 -15.85 95.53 59.53
N LEU A 1069 -15.59 96.83 59.65
CA LEU A 1069 -14.97 97.61 58.59
C LEU A 1069 -13.47 97.79 58.88
N SER A 1070 -12.62 97.64 57.88
CA SER A 1070 -11.18 97.88 57.94
C SER A 1070 -10.67 98.46 56.61
N GLY A 1071 -9.39 98.81 56.51
CA GLY A 1071 -8.79 99.38 55.29
C GLY A 1071 -8.57 100.89 55.34
N ILE A 1072 -8.03 101.44 54.26
CA ILE A 1072 -7.52 102.83 54.19
C ILE A 1072 -8.25 103.74 53.18
N GLY A 1073 -9.26 103.22 52.50
CA GLY A 1073 -9.95 103.85 51.38
C GLY A 1073 -11.00 104.90 51.78
N ASN A 1074 -12.12 104.93 51.06
CA ASN A 1074 -13.20 105.88 51.26
C ASN A 1074 -14.54 105.17 51.55
N ILE A 1075 -15.28 105.62 52.57
CA ILE A 1075 -16.64 105.17 52.87
C ILE A 1075 -17.58 106.35 52.73
N ASN A 1076 -18.45 106.32 51.72
CA ASN A 1076 -19.39 107.41 51.42
C ASN A 1076 -20.78 107.06 51.94
N THR A 1077 -21.24 107.73 53.00
CA THR A 1077 -22.59 107.60 53.54
C THR A 1077 -23.54 108.56 52.84
N ASN A 1078 -24.41 108.04 51.98
CA ASN A 1078 -25.44 108.82 51.29
C ASN A 1078 -26.86 108.57 51.85
N GLY A 1079 -27.09 107.45 52.54
CA GLY A 1079 -28.35 107.14 53.24
C GLY A 1079 -28.27 107.32 54.76
N ASN A 1080 -29.25 106.78 55.49
CA ASN A 1080 -29.30 106.76 56.95
C ASN A 1080 -28.72 105.45 57.51
N VAL A 1081 -27.41 105.42 57.73
CA VAL A 1081 -26.66 104.24 58.14
C VAL A 1081 -26.34 104.29 59.63
N THR A 1082 -26.51 103.18 60.33
CA THR A 1082 -25.97 102.99 61.69
C THR A 1082 -24.80 102.01 61.65
N LEU A 1083 -23.59 102.41 62.06
CA LEU A 1083 -22.48 101.46 62.26
C LEU A 1083 -22.55 100.91 63.68
N SER A 1084 -22.61 99.59 63.82
CA SER A 1084 -22.72 98.93 65.13
C SER A 1084 -21.53 98.07 65.55
N ALA A 1085 -20.71 97.61 64.60
CA ALA A 1085 -19.51 96.83 64.88
C ALA A 1085 -18.29 97.73 65.12
N GLU A 1086 -17.27 97.20 65.78
CA GLU A 1086 -15.98 97.88 65.88
C GLU A 1086 -15.26 97.84 64.54
N SER A 1087 -14.55 98.91 64.23
CA SER A 1087 -13.87 99.09 62.95
C SER A 1087 -12.42 99.45 63.19
N THR A 1088 -11.52 98.88 62.39
CA THR A 1088 -10.11 99.25 62.33
C THR A 1088 -9.79 100.16 61.14
N PHE A 1089 -10.83 100.60 60.41
CA PHE A 1089 -10.69 101.47 59.25
C PHE A 1089 -9.90 102.73 59.60
N SER A 1090 -9.01 103.17 58.70
CA SER A 1090 -8.17 104.35 58.88
C SER A 1090 -8.22 105.29 57.68
N GLY A 1091 -9.17 105.08 56.77
CA GLY A 1091 -9.41 105.93 55.62
C GLY A 1091 -10.40 107.07 55.87
N THR A 1092 -11.06 107.55 54.82
CA THR A 1092 -12.00 108.67 54.92
C THR A 1092 -13.47 108.20 54.90
N HIS A 1093 -14.24 108.48 55.95
CA HIS A 1093 -15.70 108.41 55.95
C HIS A 1093 -16.29 109.74 55.50
N LEU A 1094 -16.83 109.81 54.30
CA LEU A 1094 -17.54 110.99 53.80
C LEU A 1094 -19.05 110.82 54.00
N ILE A 1095 -19.71 111.79 54.64
CA ILE A 1095 -21.16 111.81 54.83
C ILE A 1095 -21.72 112.87 53.89
N ASN A 1096 -22.37 112.43 52.83
CA ASN A 1096 -22.82 113.29 51.74
C ASN A 1096 -24.20 113.89 52.01
N ALA A 1097 -24.67 114.77 51.13
CA ALA A 1097 -25.93 115.51 51.31
C ALA A 1097 -27.13 114.57 51.57
N ASN A 1098 -27.91 114.90 52.61
CA ASN A 1098 -29.00 114.10 53.20
C ASN A 1098 -28.58 112.74 53.80
N GLY A 1099 -27.30 112.37 53.75
CA GLY A 1099 -26.75 111.21 54.42
C GLY A 1099 -26.72 111.40 55.93
N LYS A 1100 -27.08 110.35 56.66
CA LYS A 1100 -27.03 110.32 58.12
C LYS A 1100 -26.22 109.12 58.58
N LEU A 1101 -25.07 109.35 59.19
CA LEU A 1101 -24.31 108.30 59.84
C LEU A 1101 -24.59 108.33 61.33
N THR A 1102 -25.13 107.24 61.87
CA THR A 1102 -25.24 107.01 63.31
C THR A 1102 -24.16 106.03 63.70
N VAL A 1103 -23.42 106.29 64.76
CA VAL A 1103 -22.49 105.31 65.31
C VAL A 1103 -22.86 105.04 66.75
N SER A 1104 -22.97 103.76 67.10
CA SER A 1104 -23.34 103.34 68.44
C SER A 1104 -22.16 103.28 69.42
N ARG A 1105 -20.92 103.43 68.93
CA ARG A 1105 -19.67 103.54 69.71
C ARG A 1105 -18.60 104.23 68.87
N ALA A 1106 -17.64 104.90 69.52
CA ALA A 1106 -16.58 105.65 68.80
C ALA A 1106 -15.71 104.74 67.92
N ALA A 1107 -15.37 103.54 68.42
CA ALA A 1107 -14.59 102.54 67.69
C ALA A 1107 -15.25 102.04 66.40
N SER A 1108 -16.55 102.29 66.19
CA SER A 1108 -17.23 101.98 64.92
C SER A 1108 -16.87 102.92 63.77
N LEU A 1109 -16.27 104.08 64.06
CA LEU A 1109 -15.77 105.02 63.04
C LEU A 1109 -14.37 104.68 62.52
N GLY A 1110 -13.72 103.66 63.09
CA GLY A 1110 -12.34 103.29 62.76
C GLY A 1110 -11.32 103.70 63.82
N SER A 1111 -10.04 103.50 63.48
CA SER A 1111 -8.88 103.93 64.28
C SER A 1111 -8.75 105.46 64.28
N ASN A 1112 -7.91 106.03 65.16
CA ASN A 1112 -7.66 107.49 65.26
C ASN A 1112 -7.16 108.15 63.96
N GLN A 1113 -6.82 107.38 62.92
CA GLN A 1113 -6.40 107.89 61.62
C GLN A 1113 -7.57 108.02 60.63
N ALA A 1114 -8.75 107.47 60.95
CA ALA A 1114 -9.91 107.60 60.08
C ALA A 1114 -10.48 109.03 60.13
N ASN A 1115 -10.69 109.62 58.95
CA ASN A 1115 -11.15 110.99 58.81
C ASN A 1115 -12.65 111.00 58.52
N VAL A 1116 -13.45 111.77 59.28
CA VAL A 1116 -14.91 111.84 59.07
C VAL A 1116 -15.28 113.22 58.55
N ALA A 1117 -15.68 113.29 57.29
CA ALA A 1117 -15.99 114.53 56.59
C ALA A 1117 -17.49 114.62 56.26
N LEU A 1118 -18.18 115.64 56.78
CA LEU A 1118 -19.57 115.92 56.44
C LEU A 1118 -19.60 116.94 55.30
N GLN A 1119 -20.08 116.53 54.12
CA GLN A 1119 -19.93 117.33 52.91
C GLN A 1119 -20.96 118.46 52.75
N ASP A 1120 -22.13 118.38 53.39
CA ASP A 1120 -23.22 119.35 53.21
C ASP A 1120 -23.89 119.68 54.56
N PRO A 1121 -24.52 120.86 54.75
CA PRO A 1121 -25.26 121.19 55.97
C PRO A 1121 -26.39 120.21 56.34
N THR A 1122 -26.91 119.47 55.36
CA THR A 1122 -27.93 118.41 55.56
C THR A 1122 -27.33 117.06 55.96
N SER A 1123 -26.02 116.86 55.78
CA SER A 1123 -25.29 115.70 56.28
C SER A 1123 -25.33 115.67 57.81
N THR A 1124 -25.62 114.50 58.37
CA THR A 1124 -25.79 114.35 59.83
C THR A 1124 -24.93 113.22 60.37
N LEU A 1125 -24.01 113.52 61.28
CA LEU A 1125 -23.35 112.51 62.12
C LEU A 1125 -24.03 112.48 63.48
N VAL A 1126 -24.52 111.32 63.88
CA VAL A 1126 -25.11 111.06 65.19
C VAL A 1126 -24.21 110.12 65.97
N LEU A 1127 -23.68 110.63 67.07
CA LEU A 1127 -22.87 109.85 68.00
C LEU A 1127 -23.78 109.37 69.12
N ASN A 1128 -24.26 108.14 69.04
CA ASN A 1128 -25.25 107.59 69.95
C ASN A 1128 -24.54 106.70 71.00
N ALA A 1129 -24.67 107.03 72.28
CA ALA A 1129 -24.06 106.30 73.42
C ALA A 1129 -22.53 106.10 73.36
N LEU A 1130 -21.78 107.20 73.23
CA LEU A 1130 -20.31 107.20 73.31
C LEU A 1130 -19.79 106.73 74.69
N GLN A 1131 -19.25 105.52 74.78
CA GLN A 1131 -18.14 105.22 75.68
C GLN A 1131 -16.84 105.37 74.88
N GLY A 1132 -15.99 106.33 75.25
CA GLY A 1132 -14.69 106.60 74.62
C GLY A 1132 -14.57 107.95 73.92
N GLU A 1133 -13.36 108.55 73.94
CA GLU A 1133 -13.05 109.79 73.23
C GLU A 1133 -13.11 109.58 71.71
N VAL A 1134 -13.81 110.49 71.02
CA VAL A 1134 -13.75 110.55 69.55
C VAL A 1134 -12.48 111.31 69.18
N GLY A 1135 -11.40 110.59 68.89
CA GLY A 1135 -10.11 111.15 68.43
C GLY A 1135 -10.08 111.55 66.95
N GLN A 1136 -11.20 111.38 66.24
CA GLN A 1136 -11.29 111.61 64.79
C GLN A 1136 -11.43 113.11 64.47
N SER A 1137 -10.76 113.56 63.41
CA SER A 1137 -10.97 114.91 62.85
C SER A 1137 -12.37 115.00 62.22
N LEU A 1138 -13.17 115.93 62.72
CA LEU A 1138 -14.53 116.20 62.24
C LEU A 1138 -14.53 117.53 61.49
N SER A 1139 -15.03 117.54 60.25
CA SER A 1139 -15.13 118.76 59.46
C SER A 1139 -16.50 118.87 58.77
N GLY A 1140 -17.11 120.07 58.86
CA GLY A 1140 -18.37 120.41 58.18
C GLY A 1140 -19.65 119.81 58.80
N GLY A 1141 -20.82 120.30 58.37
CA GLY A 1141 -22.14 119.71 58.64
C GLY A 1141 -22.70 119.80 60.07
N ARG A 1142 -23.82 119.09 60.32
CA ARG A 1142 -24.45 119.03 61.65
C ARG A 1142 -23.99 117.77 62.40
N VAL A 1143 -23.18 117.97 63.43
CA VAL A 1143 -22.85 116.93 64.41
C VAL A 1143 -23.91 116.99 65.52
N ALA A 1144 -24.87 116.08 65.50
CA ALA A 1144 -25.88 115.99 66.55
C ALA A 1144 -25.35 115.08 67.66
N ARG A 1145 -24.76 115.68 68.70
CA ARG A 1145 -24.41 115.00 69.94
C ARG A 1145 -25.67 114.94 70.82
N LEU A 1146 -26.29 113.77 70.95
CA LEU A 1146 -27.42 113.61 71.88
C LEU A 1146 -26.87 113.53 73.31
N MET A 1147 -26.67 114.67 73.97
CA MET A 1147 -26.42 114.74 75.42
C MET A 1147 -27.77 114.67 76.15
N SER A 1148 -28.02 113.57 76.87
CA SER A 1148 -29.09 113.53 77.87
C SER A 1148 -28.59 112.89 79.17
N LEU A 1149 -28.36 113.79 80.13
CA LEU A 1149 -28.38 113.69 81.60
C LEU A 1149 -27.39 112.75 82.33
N MET A 1150 -26.41 113.37 83.00
CA MET A 1150 -26.00 112.98 84.37
C MET A 1150 -26.70 113.90 85.37
N VAL A 1151 -27.23 113.32 86.45
CA VAL A 1151 -27.57 113.99 87.74
C VAL A 1151 -26.44 113.67 88.75
N PRO A 1152 -26.13 114.53 89.76
CA PRO A 1152 -24.99 114.35 90.66
C PRO A 1152 -25.23 113.42 91.89
N GLU A 1153 -24.13 112.74 92.26
CA GLU A 1153 -23.65 112.18 93.57
C GLU A 1153 -24.31 111.03 94.36
N ARG A 1154 -23.55 109.90 94.37
CA ARG A 1154 -23.07 108.99 95.45
C ARG A 1154 -24.02 108.05 96.23
N CYS A 1155 -23.89 106.75 95.93
CA CYS A 1155 -23.28 105.74 96.82
C CYS A 1155 -22.65 104.60 96.00
#